data_AF-A0A8M1FSG6-F1
#
_entry.id   AF-A0A8M1FSG6-F1
#
_cell.length_a   1.000
_cell.length_b   1.000
_cell.length_c   1.000
_cell.angle_alpha   90.00
_cell.angle_beta   90.00
_cell.angle_gamma   90.00
#
_symmetry.space_group_name_H-M   'P 1'
#
loop_
_entity.id
_entity.type
_entity.pdbx_description
1 polymer ?
#
loop_
_entity_poly.entity_id
_entity_poly.type
_entity_poly.pdbx_seq_one_letter_code
_entity_poly.pdbx_strand_id
1 'polypeptide(L)'
;MQHIFAFFCTGFLGAVVGANFPNNIQIGGLFPNQQSQEHAAFRFALSQLTEPPKLLPQIDIVNISDSFEMTYRFCSQFSKGVYAIFGFYERRTVNMLTSFCGALHVCFITPSFPVDTSNQFVLQLRPELQDALISIIDHYKWQKFVYIYDADRGLSVLQKVLDTAAEKNWQVTAVNILTTTEEGYRMLFQDLEKKKERLVVVDCESERLNAILGQIIKLEKNGIGYHYILANLGFMDIDLNKFKESGANVTGFQLVNYTDTIPAKIMQQWKNSDARDHTRVDWKRPKVRFEGLTGNVQFNEKGRRTNYTLHVIEMKHDGIRKIGYWNEDDKFVPAATDAQAGGDNSSVQNRTYIVTTILEDPYVMLKKNANQFEGNDRYEGYCVELAAEIAKHVGYSYRLEIVSDGKYGARDPDTKAWNGMVGELVYGRADVAVAPLTITLVREEVIDFSKPFMSLGISIMIKKPQKSKPGVFSFLDPLAYEIWMCIVFAYIGVSVVLFLVSRFSPYEWHSEEFEEGRDQTTSDQSNEFGIFNSLWFSLGAFMQQGCDISPRSLSGRIVGGVWWFFTLIIISSYTANLAAFLTVERMVSPIESAEDLAKQTEIAYGTLEAGSTKEFFRRSKIAVFEKMWTYMKSAEPSVFVRTTEEGMIRVRKSKGKYAYLLESTMNEYIEQRKPCDTMKVGGNLDSKGYGIATPKGSALRNPVNLAVLKLNEQGLLDKLKNKWWYDKGECGSGGGDSKDKTSALSLSNVAGVFYILIGGLGLAMLVALIEFCYKSRSESKRMKGFCLIPQQSINEAIRTSTLPRNSGAGTSGGGSGENGRVVSHDFPKSMQSIPCMSHSSGMPLGATGL
;
A
#
# COMPACT_ATOMS: atom_id res chain seq x y z
N MET A 1 14.89 58.55 -70.20
CA MET A 1 16.26 58.08 -70.51
C MET A 1 17.27 59.07 -69.94
N GLN A 2 17.70 58.90 -68.67
CA GLN A 2 18.71 59.79 -68.05
C GLN A 2 19.79 59.02 -67.25
N HIS A 3 19.43 57.93 -66.54
CA HIS A 3 20.41 57.14 -65.78
C HIS A 3 21.51 56.47 -66.63
N ILE A 4 21.26 56.18 -67.92
CA ILE A 4 22.24 55.55 -68.82
C ILE A 4 23.42 56.49 -69.11
N PHE A 5 23.19 57.81 -69.16
CA PHE A 5 24.24 58.79 -69.50
C PHE A 5 25.23 59.00 -68.34
N ALA A 6 24.74 58.97 -67.10
CA ALA A 6 25.57 59.10 -65.90
C ALA A 6 26.61 57.97 -65.77
N PHE A 7 26.24 56.75 -66.17
CA PHE A 7 27.11 55.56 -66.07
C PHE A 7 28.31 55.61 -67.02
N PHE A 8 28.16 56.23 -68.20
CA PHE A 8 29.26 56.40 -69.17
C PHE A 8 30.27 57.48 -68.73
N CYS A 9 29.82 58.56 -68.11
CA CYS A 9 30.72 59.62 -67.62
C CYS A 9 31.59 59.18 -66.43
N THR A 10 31.07 58.34 -65.53
CA THR A 10 31.86 57.82 -64.39
C THR A 10 32.91 56.79 -64.82
N GLY A 11 32.62 55.98 -65.85
CA GLY A 11 33.54 54.95 -66.35
C GLY A 11 34.87 55.49 -66.87
N PHE A 12 34.88 56.72 -67.42
CA PHE A 12 36.09 57.31 -68.01
C PHE A 12 37.00 58.05 -67.01
N LEU A 13 36.47 58.54 -65.88
CA LEU A 13 37.30 59.15 -64.83
C LEU A 13 37.98 58.09 -63.94
N GLY A 14 37.32 56.95 -63.70
CA GLY A 14 37.86 55.87 -62.87
C GLY A 14 39.13 55.22 -63.41
N ALA A 15 39.43 55.37 -64.70
CA ALA A 15 40.62 54.82 -65.34
C ALA A 15 41.90 55.64 -65.13
N VAL A 16 41.80 56.89 -64.65
CA VAL A 16 42.94 57.83 -64.56
C VAL A 16 43.49 57.95 -63.13
N VAL A 17 42.70 57.64 -62.10
CA VAL A 17 43.16 57.57 -60.70
C VAL A 17 43.32 56.10 -60.30
N GLY A 18 44.50 55.55 -60.58
CA GLY A 18 44.90 54.21 -60.19
C GLY A 18 45.09 54.06 -58.68
N ALA A 19 43.99 54.03 -57.93
CA ALA A 19 43.97 53.77 -56.50
C ALA A 19 44.33 52.31 -56.19
N ASN A 20 45.63 51.99 -56.24
CA ASN A 20 46.14 50.71 -55.76
C ASN A 20 45.69 50.47 -54.32
N PHE A 21 45.01 49.34 -54.09
CA PHE A 21 44.67 48.90 -52.74
C PHE A 21 45.97 48.78 -51.92
N PRO A 22 46.03 49.31 -50.68
CA PRO A 22 47.28 49.36 -49.93
C PRO A 22 47.77 47.95 -49.58
N ASN A 23 49.04 47.68 -49.87
CA ASN A 23 49.69 46.38 -49.60
C ASN A 23 49.65 45.96 -48.12
N ASN A 24 49.47 46.91 -47.21
CA ASN A 24 49.27 46.70 -45.78
C ASN A 24 47.93 47.31 -45.34
N ILE A 25 47.09 46.55 -44.64
CA ILE A 25 45.80 47.00 -44.11
C ILE A 25 45.89 47.03 -42.58
N GLN A 26 45.59 48.17 -41.95
CA GLN A 26 45.54 48.27 -40.49
C GLN A 26 44.19 47.79 -39.96
N ILE A 27 44.22 46.91 -38.96
CA ILE A 27 43.02 46.39 -38.27
C ILE A 27 43.15 46.60 -36.76
N GLY A 28 42.06 46.99 -36.10
CA GLY A 28 42.00 47.10 -34.65
C GLY A 28 41.69 45.76 -33.98
N GLY A 29 42.27 45.53 -32.80
CA GLY A 29 41.97 44.38 -31.95
C GLY A 29 41.67 44.84 -30.52
N LEU A 30 40.46 44.57 -30.03
CA LEU A 30 40.03 44.86 -28.65
C LEU A 30 39.86 43.56 -27.86
N PHE A 31 40.76 43.31 -26.89
CA PHE A 31 40.81 42.06 -26.13
C PHE A 31 40.74 42.30 -24.61
N PRO A 32 40.04 41.44 -23.84
CA PRO A 32 39.89 41.60 -22.40
C PRO A 32 41.18 41.33 -21.60
N ASN A 33 42.02 40.39 -22.05
CA ASN A 33 43.25 40.01 -21.36
C ASN A 33 44.34 39.60 -22.36
N GLN A 34 45.58 40.02 -22.11
CA GLN A 34 46.76 39.69 -22.93
C GLN A 34 47.13 38.20 -22.90
N GLN A 35 46.77 37.49 -21.83
CA GLN A 35 47.00 36.05 -21.67
C GLN A 35 45.81 35.18 -22.12
N SER A 36 44.77 35.78 -22.71
CA SER A 36 43.59 35.05 -23.21
C SER A 36 43.95 34.09 -24.37
N GLN A 37 43.30 32.92 -24.42
CA GLN A 37 43.51 31.95 -25.51
C GLN A 37 43.06 32.54 -26.85
N GLU A 38 42.07 33.42 -26.82
CA GLU A 38 41.50 34.14 -27.94
C GLU A 38 42.50 35.12 -28.56
N HIS A 39 43.27 35.84 -27.74
CA HIS A 39 44.36 36.70 -28.22
C HIS A 39 45.52 35.87 -28.80
N ALA A 40 45.83 34.70 -28.23
CA ALA A 40 46.82 33.77 -28.78
C ALA A 40 46.34 33.19 -30.14
N ALA A 41 45.08 32.76 -30.23
CA ALA A 41 44.47 32.25 -31.46
C ALA A 41 44.42 33.31 -32.57
N PHE A 42 44.12 34.57 -32.23
CA PHE A 42 44.17 35.69 -33.17
C PHE A 42 45.59 35.92 -33.73
N ARG A 43 46.63 35.87 -32.87
CA ARG A 43 48.02 35.97 -33.33
C ARG A 43 48.44 34.80 -34.21
N PHE A 44 48.03 33.58 -33.87
CA PHE A 44 48.29 32.39 -34.69
C PHE A 44 47.60 32.46 -36.05
N ALA A 45 46.34 32.91 -36.12
CA ALA A 45 45.66 33.11 -37.39
C ALA A 45 46.40 34.12 -38.29
N LEU A 46 46.92 35.20 -37.69
CA LEU A 46 47.71 36.20 -38.41
C LEU A 46 49.11 35.74 -38.84
N SER A 47 49.72 34.74 -38.20
CA SER A 47 51.00 34.18 -38.68
C SER A 47 50.83 33.24 -39.87
N GLN A 48 49.65 32.63 -40.05
CA GLN A 48 49.32 31.83 -41.24
C GLN A 48 49.06 32.72 -42.48
N LEU A 49 48.52 33.93 -42.28
CA LEU A 49 48.17 34.90 -43.34
C LEU A 49 49.42 35.64 -43.87
N THR A 50 50.14 34.99 -44.77
CA THR A 50 51.41 35.47 -45.36
C THR A 50 51.29 36.09 -46.75
N GLU A 51 50.15 35.95 -47.43
CA GLU A 51 49.90 36.53 -48.76
C GLU A 51 49.35 37.97 -48.68
N PRO A 52 49.68 38.87 -49.63
CA PRO A 52 49.21 40.25 -49.60
C PRO A 52 47.72 40.39 -49.99
N PRO A 53 47.00 41.40 -49.46
CA PRO A 53 47.47 42.47 -48.59
C PRO A 53 47.68 42.01 -47.14
N LYS A 54 48.79 42.45 -46.53
CA LYS A 54 49.17 42.03 -45.19
C LYS A 54 48.36 42.77 -44.12
N LEU A 55 47.75 42.02 -43.21
CA LEU A 55 47.05 42.57 -42.06
C LEU A 55 48.06 43.02 -40.98
N LEU A 56 47.96 44.27 -40.54
CA LEU A 56 48.75 44.84 -39.45
C LEU A 56 47.84 45.09 -38.24
N PRO A 57 47.92 44.28 -37.17
CA PRO A 57 47.04 44.40 -36.01
C PRO A 57 47.50 45.50 -35.04
N GLN A 58 46.61 46.43 -34.74
CA GLN A 58 46.72 47.39 -33.64
C GLN A 58 45.95 46.83 -32.44
N ILE A 59 46.64 46.15 -31.53
CA ILE A 59 46.01 45.47 -30.38
C ILE A 59 45.98 46.41 -29.17
N ASP A 60 44.78 46.72 -28.69
CA ASP A 60 44.52 47.37 -27.39
C ASP A 60 43.91 46.34 -26.42
N ILE A 61 44.41 46.33 -25.19
CA ILE A 61 43.80 45.59 -24.07
C ILE A 61 42.81 46.55 -23.40
N VAL A 62 41.63 46.05 -23.05
CA VAL A 62 40.52 46.88 -22.56
C VAL A 62 39.58 46.08 -21.65
N ASN A 63 39.09 46.68 -20.57
CA ASN A 63 38.02 46.09 -19.79
C ASN A 63 36.69 46.17 -20.55
N ILE A 64 36.26 45.05 -21.14
CA ILE A 64 35.03 44.96 -21.96
C ILE A 64 33.72 45.19 -21.19
N SER A 65 33.77 45.20 -19.84
CA SER A 65 32.65 45.59 -18.97
C SER A 65 32.51 47.12 -18.79
N ASP A 66 33.59 47.87 -19.00
CA ASP A 66 33.61 49.33 -18.84
C ASP A 66 33.32 50.03 -20.18
N SER A 67 32.19 50.74 -20.21
CA SER A 67 31.76 51.49 -21.40
C SER A 67 32.61 52.74 -21.67
N PHE A 68 33.25 53.32 -20.65
CA PHE A 68 34.14 54.46 -20.80
C PHE A 68 35.50 54.03 -21.36
N GLU A 69 36.11 52.95 -20.84
CA GLU A 69 37.37 52.45 -21.42
C GLU A 69 37.14 51.94 -22.86
N MET A 70 36.07 51.19 -23.11
CA MET A 70 35.70 50.78 -24.47
C MET A 70 35.46 51.97 -25.41
N THR A 71 34.83 53.06 -24.94
CA THR A 71 34.71 54.32 -25.70
C THR A 71 36.07 54.90 -26.05
N TYR A 72 36.97 55.05 -25.07
CA TYR A 72 38.29 55.64 -25.28
C TYR A 72 39.15 54.80 -26.25
N ARG A 73 39.15 53.47 -26.09
CA ARG A 73 39.90 52.54 -26.95
C ARG A 73 39.34 52.48 -28.37
N PHE A 74 38.01 52.49 -28.54
CA PHE A 74 37.38 52.56 -29.85
C PHE A 74 37.76 53.86 -30.58
N CYS A 75 37.66 55.02 -29.91
CA CYS A 75 38.08 56.30 -30.48
C CYS A 75 39.58 56.35 -30.79
N SER A 76 40.43 55.73 -29.96
CA SER A 76 41.86 55.57 -30.23
C SER A 76 42.11 54.75 -31.50
N GLN A 77 41.43 53.62 -31.67
CA GLN A 77 41.50 52.78 -32.88
C GLN A 77 40.99 53.52 -34.13
N PHE A 78 39.89 54.27 -34.02
CA PHE A 78 39.36 55.10 -35.11
C PHE A 78 40.36 56.20 -35.52
N SER A 79 40.98 56.90 -34.56
CA SER A 79 42.00 57.92 -34.85
C SER A 79 43.31 57.37 -35.45
N LYS A 80 43.62 56.09 -35.24
CA LYS A 80 44.73 55.38 -35.92
C LYS A 80 44.40 55.04 -37.38
N GLY A 81 43.13 55.16 -37.80
CA GLY A 81 42.68 54.88 -39.17
C GLY A 81 42.57 53.39 -39.51
N VAL A 82 42.14 52.54 -38.57
CA VAL A 82 41.94 51.11 -38.85
C VAL A 82 40.68 50.86 -39.69
N TYR A 83 40.75 49.89 -40.60
CA TYR A 83 39.67 49.60 -41.57
C TYR A 83 38.53 48.74 -40.98
N ALA A 84 38.85 47.92 -39.99
CA ALA A 84 37.90 47.10 -39.25
C ALA A 84 38.44 46.87 -37.83
N ILE A 85 37.54 46.64 -36.87
CA ILE A 85 37.88 46.32 -35.48
C ILE A 85 37.36 44.92 -35.16
N PHE A 86 38.25 44.01 -34.77
CA PHE A 86 37.88 42.73 -34.17
C PHE A 86 37.85 42.87 -32.65
N GLY A 87 36.85 42.32 -31.98
CA GLY A 87 36.84 42.33 -30.51
C GLY A 87 35.61 41.75 -29.84
N PHE A 88 35.63 41.85 -28.51
CA PHE A 88 34.63 41.32 -27.61
C PHE A 88 33.76 42.45 -27.03
N TYR A 89 32.52 42.13 -26.68
CA TYR A 89 31.63 42.98 -25.89
C TYR A 89 30.90 42.19 -24.81
N GLU A 90 30.38 42.92 -23.84
CA GLU A 90 29.41 42.46 -22.84
C GLU A 90 28.03 43.08 -23.06
N ARG A 91 27.03 42.62 -22.30
CA ARG A 91 25.66 43.15 -22.32
C ARG A 91 25.58 44.65 -22.01
N ARG A 92 26.57 45.20 -21.29
CA ARG A 92 26.69 46.62 -20.95
C ARG A 92 27.22 47.46 -22.12
N THR A 93 28.20 46.94 -22.86
CA THR A 93 28.96 47.68 -23.89
C THR A 93 28.43 47.52 -25.31
N VAL A 94 27.65 46.47 -25.60
CA VAL A 94 27.13 46.19 -26.96
C VAL A 94 26.26 47.32 -27.54
N ASN A 95 25.41 47.98 -26.74
CA ASN A 95 24.55 49.07 -27.23
C ASN A 95 25.37 50.32 -27.66
N MET A 96 26.47 50.58 -26.95
CA MET A 96 27.38 51.69 -27.25
C MET A 96 28.21 51.39 -28.52
N LEU A 97 28.77 50.18 -28.62
CA LEU A 97 29.51 49.76 -29.83
C LEU A 97 28.63 49.72 -31.08
N THR A 98 27.45 49.10 -31.02
CA THR A 98 26.53 49.02 -32.17
C THR A 98 26.13 50.40 -32.67
N SER A 99 25.89 51.35 -31.75
CA SER A 99 25.63 52.77 -32.08
C SER A 99 26.83 53.42 -32.78
N PHE A 100 28.04 53.28 -32.24
CA PHE A 100 29.25 53.85 -32.84
C PHE A 100 29.56 53.26 -34.23
N CYS A 101 29.43 51.95 -34.40
CA CYS A 101 29.66 51.29 -35.70
C CYS A 101 28.63 51.72 -36.75
N GLY A 102 27.38 51.95 -36.34
CA GLY A 102 26.35 52.52 -37.21
C GLY A 102 26.60 53.99 -37.59
N ALA A 103 27.03 54.82 -36.63
CA ALA A 103 27.23 56.25 -36.85
C ALA A 103 28.54 56.61 -37.60
N LEU A 104 29.60 55.82 -37.39
CA LEU A 104 30.93 56.05 -37.98
C LEU A 104 31.24 55.11 -39.16
N HIS A 105 30.31 54.22 -39.52
CA HIS A 105 30.44 53.21 -40.58
C HIS A 105 31.68 52.28 -40.43
N VAL A 106 32.13 52.06 -39.19
CA VAL A 106 33.27 51.19 -38.86
C VAL A 106 32.79 49.75 -38.74
N CYS A 107 33.38 48.84 -39.52
CA CYS A 107 33.06 47.41 -39.43
C CYS A 107 33.63 46.81 -38.12
N PHE A 108 32.74 46.25 -37.29
CA PHE A 108 33.08 45.55 -36.06
C PHE A 108 32.76 44.06 -36.16
N ILE A 109 33.74 43.21 -35.85
CA ILE A 109 33.66 41.74 -36.01
C ILE A 109 33.82 41.09 -34.64
N THR A 110 32.88 40.23 -34.24
CA THR A 110 32.86 39.71 -32.86
C THR A 110 32.45 38.24 -32.72
N PRO A 111 33.11 37.49 -31.81
CA PRO A 111 32.68 36.17 -31.37
C PRO A 111 31.85 36.20 -30.06
N SER A 112 31.47 37.38 -29.54
CA SER A 112 30.54 37.51 -28.39
C SER A 112 29.14 36.93 -28.69
N PHE A 113 28.26 36.93 -27.69
CA PHE A 113 26.87 36.48 -27.85
C PHE A 113 26.12 37.31 -28.91
N PRO A 114 25.21 36.68 -29.70
CA PRO A 114 24.47 37.38 -30.74
C PRO A 114 23.44 38.35 -30.15
N VAL A 115 23.15 39.43 -30.87
CA VAL A 115 22.20 40.48 -30.48
C VAL A 115 21.44 40.97 -31.71
N ASP A 116 20.11 41.07 -31.61
CA ASP A 116 19.28 41.71 -32.63
C ASP A 116 19.66 43.19 -32.79
N THR A 117 20.19 43.52 -33.97
CA THR A 117 20.50 44.89 -34.37
C THR A 117 20.07 45.13 -35.82
N SER A 118 19.78 46.38 -36.15
CA SER A 118 19.57 46.86 -37.52
C SER A 118 20.88 47.20 -38.25
N ASN A 119 22.01 47.20 -37.54
CA ASN A 119 23.22 47.89 -37.99
C ASN A 119 24.11 46.97 -38.81
N GLN A 120 24.16 47.19 -40.13
CA GLN A 120 24.89 46.40 -41.12
C GLN A 120 26.41 46.32 -40.91
N PHE A 121 26.96 47.15 -40.02
CA PHE A 121 28.40 47.27 -39.73
C PHE A 121 28.87 46.34 -38.60
N VAL A 122 28.04 45.42 -38.11
CA VAL A 122 28.41 44.48 -37.03
C VAL A 122 28.26 43.03 -37.52
N LEU A 123 29.37 42.30 -37.60
CA LEU A 123 29.43 40.90 -38.00
C LEU A 123 29.57 39.98 -36.78
N GLN A 124 28.56 39.13 -36.56
CA GLN A 124 28.43 38.27 -35.38
C GLN A 124 28.79 36.83 -35.77
N LEU A 125 29.93 36.33 -35.28
CA LEU A 125 30.49 35.02 -35.63
C LEU A 125 29.83 33.86 -34.87
N ARG A 126 29.29 34.13 -33.67
CA ARG A 126 28.61 33.16 -32.82
C ARG A 126 27.17 32.96 -33.32
N PRO A 127 26.74 31.72 -33.63
CA PRO A 127 25.35 31.45 -34.00
C PRO A 127 24.40 31.56 -32.80
N GLU A 128 23.09 31.62 -33.07
CA GLU A 128 22.04 31.54 -32.06
C GLU A 128 21.81 30.09 -31.60
N LEU A 129 21.45 29.91 -30.32
CA LEU A 129 21.29 28.60 -29.69
C LEU A 129 19.85 28.28 -29.28
N GLN A 130 18.97 29.29 -29.21
CA GLN A 130 17.62 29.19 -28.64
C GLN A 130 16.74 28.12 -29.31
N ASP A 131 16.66 28.11 -30.64
CA ASP A 131 15.78 27.21 -31.38
C ASP A 131 16.34 25.77 -31.43
N ALA A 132 17.66 25.62 -31.33
CA ALA A 132 18.32 24.32 -31.14
C ALA A 132 18.07 23.74 -29.74
N LEU A 133 18.17 24.57 -28.70
CA LEU A 133 17.85 24.20 -27.32
C LEU A 133 16.39 23.77 -27.19
N ILE A 134 15.47 24.56 -27.76
CA ILE A 134 14.02 24.23 -27.80
C ILE A 134 13.78 22.92 -28.56
N SER A 135 14.45 22.69 -29.69
CA SER A 135 14.32 21.45 -30.46
C SER A 135 14.76 20.21 -29.66
N ILE A 136 15.75 20.34 -28.78
CA ILE A 136 16.21 19.24 -27.90
C ILE A 136 15.29 19.01 -26.70
N ILE A 137 14.76 20.07 -26.08
CA ILE A 137 13.73 19.96 -25.03
C ILE A 137 12.47 19.24 -25.58
N ASP A 138 12.11 19.53 -26.83
CA ASP A 138 10.99 18.89 -27.55
C ASP A 138 11.30 17.43 -27.94
N HIS A 139 12.51 17.14 -28.41
CA HIS A 139 12.97 15.78 -28.70
C HIS A 139 12.90 14.85 -27.48
N TYR A 140 13.37 15.33 -26.32
CA TYR A 140 13.25 14.62 -25.05
C TYR A 140 11.84 14.70 -24.41
N LYS A 141 10.90 15.42 -25.02
CA LYS A 141 9.49 15.57 -24.59
C LYS A 141 9.34 16.10 -23.16
N TRP A 142 10.23 16.99 -22.73
CA TRP A 142 10.22 17.56 -21.39
C TRP A 142 9.02 18.50 -21.19
N GLN A 143 8.20 18.24 -20.16
CA GLN A 143 7.07 19.09 -19.79
C GLN A 143 7.31 19.93 -18.52
N LYS A 144 8.31 19.57 -17.70
CA LYS A 144 8.67 20.29 -16.47
C LYS A 144 10.17 20.23 -16.25
N PHE A 145 10.83 21.37 -16.10
CA PHE A 145 12.27 21.47 -15.90
C PHE A 145 12.69 22.77 -15.21
N VAL A 146 13.89 22.77 -14.64
CA VAL A 146 14.55 23.96 -14.09
C VAL A 146 15.35 24.63 -15.21
N TYR A 147 15.34 25.96 -15.28
CA TYR A 147 16.18 26.72 -16.19
C TYR A 147 17.09 27.65 -15.37
N ILE A 148 18.33 27.24 -15.19
CA ILE A 148 19.38 27.95 -14.45
C ILE A 148 20.11 28.87 -15.43
N TYR A 149 20.18 30.17 -15.16
CA TYR A 149 20.68 31.16 -16.11
C TYR A 149 21.55 32.26 -15.48
N ASP A 150 22.33 32.89 -16.35
CA ASP A 150 23.16 34.06 -16.06
C ASP A 150 22.71 35.27 -16.91
N ALA A 151 22.35 36.38 -16.26
CA ALA A 151 21.86 37.57 -16.97
C ALA A 151 22.97 38.41 -17.64
N ASP A 152 24.24 38.23 -17.28
CA ASP A 152 25.36 38.94 -17.93
C ASP A 152 25.47 38.55 -19.42
N ARG A 153 25.01 37.34 -19.77
CA ARG A 153 24.96 36.78 -21.13
C ARG A 153 23.81 37.34 -22.00
N GLY A 154 22.85 38.03 -21.38
CA GLY A 154 21.58 38.42 -22.01
C GLY A 154 20.45 37.39 -21.78
N LEU A 155 19.21 37.81 -22.05
CA LEU A 155 18.00 37.05 -21.68
C LEU A 155 17.16 36.56 -22.88
N SER A 156 17.65 36.71 -24.12
CA SER A 156 16.92 36.34 -25.35
C SER A 156 16.58 34.85 -25.39
N VAL A 157 17.53 33.98 -25.04
CA VAL A 157 17.34 32.52 -24.98
C VAL A 157 16.25 32.16 -23.96
N LEU A 158 16.33 32.71 -22.74
CA LEU A 158 15.32 32.53 -21.70
C LEU A 158 13.94 33.02 -22.13
N GLN A 159 13.85 34.21 -22.73
CA GLN A 159 12.58 34.76 -23.21
C GLN A 159 11.94 33.82 -24.25
N LYS A 160 12.70 33.40 -25.26
CA LYS A 160 12.24 32.50 -26.32
C LYS A 160 11.81 31.12 -25.76
N VAL A 161 12.48 30.61 -24.73
CA VAL A 161 12.09 29.39 -24.01
C VAL A 161 10.79 29.59 -23.20
N LEU A 162 10.58 30.75 -22.57
CA LEU A 162 9.36 31.06 -21.83
C LEU A 162 8.15 31.28 -22.76
N ASP A 163 8.34 31.95 -23.89
CA ASP A 163 7.29 32.10 -24.94
C ASP A 163 6.85 30.72 -25.44
N THR A 164 7.81 29.84 -25.74
CA THR A 164 7.55 28.46 -26.16
C THR A 164 6.91 27.62 -25.04
N ALA A 165 7.27 27.87 -23.78
CA ALA A 165 6.67 27.21 -22.63
C ALA A 165 5.19 27.57 -22.46
N ALA A 166 4.79 28.82 -22.76
CA ALA A 166 3.40 29.22 -22.78
C ALA A 166 2.62 28.53 -23.92
N GLU A 167 3.20 28.44 -25.12
CA GLU A 167 2.59 27.74 -26.27
C GLU A 167 2.43 26.23 -26.01
N LYS A 168 3.45 25.57 -25.44
CA LYS A 168 3.48 24.12 -25.21
C LYS A 168 3.05 23.67 -23.81
N ASN A 169 2.59 24.58 -22.96
CA ASN A 169 2.20 24.34 -21.56
C ASN A 169 3.32 23.68 -20.71
N TRP A 170 4.57 24.10 -20.90
CA TRP A 170 5.71 23.63 -20.09
C TRP A 170 5.80 24.36 -18.74
N GLN A 171 6.12 23.61 -17.68
CA GLN A 171 6.36 24.16 -16.34
C GLN A 171 7.86 24.44 -16.13
N VAL A 172 8.27 25.69 -16.34
CA VAL A 172 9.68 26.11 -16.25
C VAL A 172 9.96 26.82 -14.91
N THR A 173 10.84 26.26 -14.08
CA THR A 173 11.37 26.93 -12.88
C THR A 173 12.62 27.73 -13.28
N ALA A 174 12.48 29.01 -13.64
CA ALA A 174 13.62 29.87 -13.99
C ALA A 174 14.36 30.41 -12.75
N VAL A 175 15.71 30.36 -12.76
CA VAL A 175 16.56 30.71 -11.61
C VAL A 175 17.81 31.47 -12.06
N ASN A 176 18.01 32.68 -11.52
CA ASN A 176 19.20 33.52 -11.76
C ASN A 176 20.33 33.15 -10.78
N ILE A 177 21.57 33.09 -11.29
CA ILE A 177 22.78 32.80 -10.51
C ILE A 177 23.43 34.03 -9.85
N LEU A 178 23.20 35.24 -10.35
CA LEU A 178 24.02 36.44 -10.05
C LEU A 178 24.09 36.87 -8.57
N THR A 179 23.27 36.30 -7.69
CA THR A 179 23.24 36.58 -6.24
C THR A 179 23.65 35.39 -5.37
N THR A 180 24.14 34.30 -5.97
CA THR A 180 24.17 32.98 -5.33
C THR A 180 25.52 32.67 -4.68
N THR A 181 25.60 32.84 -3.35
CA THR A 181 26.68 32.31 -2.51
C THR A 181 26.66 30.76 -2.48
N GLU A 182 27.68 30.11 -1.92
CA GLU A 182 27.67 28.64 -1.73
C GLU A 182 26.45 28.17 -0.91
N GLU A 183 26.01 28.97 0.07
CA GLU A 183 24.76 28.72 0.80
C GLU A 183 23.51 28.86 -0.09
N GLY A 184 23.52 29.82 -1.03
CA GLY A 184 22.46 29.99 -2.03
C GLY A 184 22.33 28.78 -2.96
N TYR A 185 23.45 28.18 -3.40
CA TYR A 185 23.43 26.94 -4.17
C TYR A 185 22.84 25.79 -3.36
N ARG A 186 23.24 25.65 -2.09
CA ARG A 186 22.68 24.65 -1.17
C ARG A 186 21.17 24.84 -0.96
N MET A 187 20.72 26.08 -0.76
CA MET A 187 19.29 26.44 -0.65
C MET A 187 18.52 26.07 -1.91
N LEU A 188 19.03 26.47 -3.08
CA LEU A 188 18.43 26.16 -4.38
C LEU A 188 18.26 24.65 -4.56
N PHE A 189 19.33 23.86 -4.43
CA PHE A 189 19.24 22.41 -4.62
C PHE A 189 18.41 21.72 -3.52
N GLN A 190 18.27 22.30 -2.33
CA GLN A 190 17.30 21.82 -1.33
C GLN A 190 15.85 22.08 -1.74
N ASP A 191 15.52 23.23 -2.32
CA ASP A 191 14.17 23.52 -2.82
C ASP A 191 13.83 22.72 -4.09
N LEU A 192 14.81 22.46 -4.95
CA LEU A 192 14.66 21.52 -6.07
C LEU A 192 14.46 20.07 -5.57
N GLU A 193 15.13 19.66 -4.50
CA GLU A 193 14.93 18.35 -3.85
C GLU A 193 13.53 18.23 -3.21
N LYS A 194 13.03 19.27 -2.52
CA LYS A 194 11.65 19.31 -2.00
C LYS A 194 10.61 19.12 -3.11
N LYS A 195 10.82 19.75 -4.27
CA LYS A 195 9.98 19.60 -5.47
C LYS A 195 10.27 18.34 -6.29
N LYS A 196 11.34 17.60 -5.95
CA LYS A 196 11.91 16.45 -6.67
C LYS A 196 12.15 16.73 -8.16
N GLU A 197 12.67 17.92 -8.48
CA GLU A 197 13.00 18.34 -9.84
C GLU A 197 14.39 17.79 -10.23
N ARG A 198 14.42 16.94 -11.28
CA ARG A 198 15.62 16.20 -11.76
C ARG A 198 16.09 16.60 -13.16
N LEU A 199 15.30 17.41 -13.86
CA LEU A 199 15.54 17.87 -15.24
C LEU A 199 15.96 19.33 -15.19
N VAL A 200 17.19 19.63 -15.62
CA VAL A 200 17.82 20.95 -15.43
C VAL A 200 18.51 21.42 -16.70
N VAL A 201 18.20 22.62 -17.16
CA VAL A 201 18.93 23.35 -18.20
C VAL A 201 19.86 24.36 -17.54
N VAL A 202 21.08 24.49 -18.03
CA VAL A 202 22.09 25.44 -17.52
C VAL A 202 22.62 26.31 -18.67
N ASP A 203 22.28 27.60 -18.64
CA ASP A 203 22.74 28.62 -19.60
C ASP A 203 23.68 29.61 -18.90
N CYS A 204 24.97 29.29 -18.93
CA CYS A 204 26.03 30.03 -18.24
C CYS A 204 27.32 30.03 -19.09
N GLU A 205 28.14 31.05 -18.96
CA GLU A 205 29.47 31.08 -19.60
C GLU A 205 30.42 30.04 -18.96
N SER A 206 31.39 29.53 -19.72
CA SER A 206 32.17 28.33 -19.39
C SER A 206 32.87 28.38 -18.02
N GLU A 207 33.38 29.55 -17.61
CA GLU A 207 34.03 29.73 -16.30
C GLU A 207 33.05 29.51 -15.14
N ARG A 208 31.85 30.12 -15.22
CA ARG A 208 30.79 29.96 -14.21
C ARG A 208 30.16 28.57 -14.27
N LEU A 209 30.03 27.99 -15.46
CA LEU A 209 29.54 26.62 -15.64
C LEU A 209 30.40 25.60 -14.87
N ASN A 210 31.73 25.71 -14.95
CA ASN A 210 32.64 24.83 -14.20
C ASN A 210 32.44 24.95 -12.68
N ALA A 211 32.20 26.15 -12.15
CA ALA A 211 31.89 26.35 -10.73
C ALA A 211 30.54 25.72 -10.34
N ILE A 212 29.51 25.84 -11.17
CA ILE A 212 28.18 25.25 -10.95
C ILE A 212 28.25 23.72 -10.97
N LEU A 213 28.96 23.13 -11.94
CA LEU A 213 29.19 21.68 -12.03
C LEU A 213 29.93 21.16 -10.80
N GLY A 214 30.94 21.91 -10.30
CA GLY A 214 31.62 21.61 -9.04
C GLY A 214 30.67 21.58 -7.82
N GLN A 215 29.72 22.51 -7.73
CA GLN A 215 28.71 22.54 -6.66
C GLN A 215 27.68 21.41 -6.79
N ILE A 216 27.26 21.06 -8.01
CA ILE A 216 26.37 19.92 -8.27
C ILE A 216 27.00 18.61 -7.77
N ILE A 217 28.31 18.41 -8.02
CA ILE A 217 29.06 17.26 -7.52
C ILE A 217 29.19 17.32 -5.99
N LYS A 218 29.54 18.47 -5.40
CA LYS A 218 29.68 18.67 -3.95
C LYS A 218 28.37 18.42 -3.18
N LEU A 219 27.21 18.55 -3.83
CA LEU A 219 25.87 18.31 -3.28
C LEU A 219 25.28 16.94 -3.69
N GLU A 220 26.07 16.07 -4.33
CA GLU A 220 25.68 14.74 -4.83
C GLU A 220 24.44 14.75 -5.75
N LYS A 221 24.27 15.83 -6.54
CA LYS A 221 23.14 16.01 -7.47
C LYS A 221 23.46 15.56 -8.91
N ASN A 222 24.51 14.79 -9.06
CA ASN A 222 24.99 14.14 -10.28
C ASN A 222 24.68 12.63 -10.34
N GLY A 223 23.85 12.12 -9.42
CA GLY A 223 23.44 10.71 -9.38
C GLY A 223 22.44 10.27 -10.47
N ILE A 224 22.25 8.95 -10.59
CA ILE A 224 21.28 8.30 -11.50
C ILE A 224 19.88 8.92 -11.33
N GLY A 225 19.22 9.19 -12.46
CA GLY A 225 17.90 9.83 -12.54
C GLY A 225 17.93 11.34 -12.79
N TYR A 226 19.07 12.00 -12.64
CA TYR A 226 19.27 13.38 -13.11
C TYR A 226 19.55 13.44 -14.62
N HIS A 227 19.06 14.51 -15.26
CA HIS A 227 19.41 14.85 -16.64
C HIS A 227 19.65 16.36 -16.77
N TYR A 228 20.86 16.72 -17.18
CA TYR A 228 21.31 18.08 -17.41
C TYR A 228 21.41 18.41 -18.91
N ILE A 229 21.00 19.62 -19.32
CA ILE A 229 21.28 20.19 -20.66
C ILE A 229 22.17 21.42 -20.48
N LEU A 230 23.33 21.43 -21.13
CA LEU A 230 24.31 22.51 -21.07
C LEU A 230 24.19 23.39 -22.33
N ALA A 231 23.69 24.62 -22.17
CA ALA A 231 23.46 25.56 -23.28
C ALA A 231 24.75 26.28 -23.70
N ASN A 232 25.77 25.49 -24.07
CA ASN A 232 27.05 25.96 -24.60
C ASN A 232 27.42 25.24 -25.90
N LEU A 233 28.26 25.90 -26.70
CA LEU A 233 28.68 25.48 -28.05
C LEU A 233 29.99 24.66 -28.08
N GLY A 234 30.56 24.40 -26.90
CA GLY A 234 31.82 23.68 -26.67
C GLY A 234 31.64 22.62 -25.58
N PHE A 235 30.70 21.69 -25.78
CA PHE A 235 30.43 20.60 -24.84
C PHE A 235 31.66 19.74 -24.53
N MET A 236 32.53 19.52 -25.52
CA MET A 236 33.74 18.70 -25.38
C MET A 236 34.86 19.37 -24.57
N ASP A 237 34.73 20.67 -24.26
CA ASP A 237 35.75 21.45 -23.55
C ASP A 237 35.53 21.41 -22.01
N ILE A 238 34.56 20.61 -21.54
CA ILE A 238 34.10 20.51 -20.14
C ILE A 238 34.52 19.16 -19.53
N ASP A 239 35.08 19.18 -18.31
CA ASP A 239 35.37 17.94 -17.57
C ASP A 239 34.09 17.32 -17.00
N LEU A 240 33.61 16.27 -17.67
CA LEU A 240 32.43 15.49 -17.26
C LEU A 240 32.78 14.13 -16.62
N ASN A 241 34.04 13.83 -16.32
CA ASN A 241 34.44 12.50 -15.83
C ASN A 241 33.68 12.10 -14.55
N LYS A 242 33.54 13.02 -13.59
CA LYS A 242 32.78 12.82 -12.34
C LYS A 242 31.27 12.68 -12.53
N PHE A 243 30.73 13.18 -13.64
CA PHE A 243 29.33 12.95 -14.02
C PHE A 243 29.16 11.56 -14.63
N LYS A 244 30.13 11.09 -15.43
CA LYS A 244 30.15 9.71 -15.96
C LYS A 244 30.16 8.67 -14.83
N GLU A 245 31.00 8.88 -13.81
CA GLU A 245 31.09 8.00 -12.63
C GLU A 245 29.79 7.94 -11.82
N SER A 246 29.04 9.05 -11.74
CA SER A 246 27.86 9.18 -10.88
C SER A 246 26.53 8.85 -11.58
N GLY A 247 26.53 8.79 -12.91
CA GLY A 247 25.44 8.21 -13.71
C GLY A 247 24.28 9.15 -14.09
N ALA A 248 24.40 10.45 -13.90
CA ALA A 248 23.50 11.42 -14.52
C ALA A 248 23.69 11.45 -16.06
N ASN A 249 22.61 11.71 -16.80
CA ASN A 249 22.71 12.04 -18.22
C ASN A 249 23.08 13.52 -18.38
N VAL A 250 23.98 13.85 -19.31
CA VAL A 250 24.36 15.24 -19.59
C VAL A 250 24.39 15.46 -21.10
N THR A 251 23.67 16.45 -21.60
CA THR A 251 23.62 16.80 -23.04
C THR A 251 24.13 18.21 -23.28
N GLY A 252 24.57 18.48 -24.51
CA GLY A 252 24.93 19.83 -24.94
C GLY A 252 25.32 19.89 -26.41
N PHE A 253 25.83 21.05 -26.82
CA PHE A 253 26.04 21.40 -28.22
C PHE A 253 27.53 21.59 -28.52
N GLN A 254 27.92 21.20 -29.73
CA GLN A 254 29.29 21.29 -30.21
C GLN A 254 29.28 21.92 -31.60
N LEU A 255 29.89 23.10 -31.73
CA LEU A 255 29.98 23.85 -32.99
C LEU A 255 31.26 23.52 -33.78
N VAL A 256 32.34 23.09 -33.11
CA VAL A 256 33.59 22.64 -33.74
C VAL A 256 33.63 21.12 -33.78
N ASN A 257 33.58 20.52 -34.97
CA ASN A 257 33.59 19.08 -35.15
C ASN A 257 35.03 18.54 -35.30
N TYR A 258 35.63 18.06 -34.21
CA TYR A 258 37.03 17.61 -34.18
C TYR A 258 37.33 16.37 -35.04
N THR A 259 36.31 15.69 -35.59
CA THR A 259 36.51 14.58 -36.55
C THR A 259 36.92 15.07 -37.94
N ASP A 260 36.66 16.33 -38.27
CA ASP A 260 36.77 16.81 -39.64
C ASP A 260 38.20 17.23 -39.97
N THR A 261 38.60 16.98 -41.23
CA THR A 261 40.02 17.06 -41.60
C THR A 261 40.63 18.46 -41.49
N ILE A 262 39.82 19.52 -41.45
CA ILE A 262 40.26 20.91 -41.27
C ILE A 262 40.50 21.21 -39.78
N PRO A 263 39.50 21.07 -38.86
CA PRO A 263 39.73 21.12 -37.42
C PRO A 263 40.86 20.22 -36.92
N ALA A 264 40.95 18.97 -37.39
CA ALA A 264 42.00 18.04 -36.97
C ALA A 264 43.41 18.53 -37.34
N LYS A 265 43.62 19.02 -38.58
CA LYS A 265 44.90 19.60 -39.02
C LYS A 265 45.26 20.85 -38.24
N ILE A 266 44.32 21.76 -38.03
CA ILE A 266 44.56 23.01 -37.30
C ILE A 266 44.84 22.72 -35.82
N MET A 267 44.16 21.75 -35.20
CA MET A 267 44.48 21.33 -33.83
C MET A 267 45.86 20.65 -33.73
N GLN A 268 46.27 19.88 -34.74
CA GLN A 268 47.63 19.32 -34.79
C GLN A 268 48.69 20.43 -34.96
N GLN A 269 48.45 21.42 -35.82
CA GLN A 269 49.33 22.59 -35.97
C GLN A 269 49.39 23.42 -34.68
N TRP A 270 48.27 23.64 -34.00
CA TRP A 270 48.19 24.36 -32.73
C TRP A 270 48.96 23.63 -31.62
N LYS A 271 48.73 22.33 -31.42
CA LYS A 271 49.49 21.50 -30.46
C LYS A 271 50.98 21.44 -30.79
N ASN A 272 51.33 21.48 -32.07
CA ASN A 272 52.72 21.50 -32.52
C ASN A 272 53.33 22.91 -32.53
N SER A 273 52.61 23.99 -32.18
CA SER A 273 53.13 25.37 -32.29
C SER A 273 54.24 25.70 -31.30
N ASP A 274 54.39 24.92 -30.23
CA ASP A 274 55.57 24.96 -29.33
C ASP A 274 56.83 24.33 -29.97
N ALA A 275 56.69 23.61 -31.09
CA ALA A 275 57.77 23.00 -31.85
C ALA A 275 57.93 23.67 -33.23
N ARG A 276 59.15 24.11 -33.54
CA ARG A 276 59.41 24.87 -34.77
C ARG A 276 59.34 23.98 -36.02
N ASP A 277 58.23 24.03 -36.75
CA ASP A 277 58.28 24.16 -38.21
C ASP A 277 56.98 24.75 -38.78
N HIS A 278 57.01 25.25 -40.02
CA HIS A 278 55.85 25.91 -40.65
C HIS A 278 55.46 25.25 -41.98
N THR A 279 54.21 24.80 -42.10
CA THR A 279 53.64 24.27 -43.35
C THR A 279 52.34 25.01 -43.71
N ARG A 280 52.25 25.40 -45.00
CA ARG A 280 51.29 26.36 -45.55
C ARG A 280 49.93 25.72 -45.84
N VAL A 281 48.85 26.43 -45.51
CA VAL A 281 47.47 26.11 -45.90
C VAL A 281 46.98 27.16 -46.91
N ASP A 282 46.41 26.71 -48.03
CA ASP A 282 46.05 27.55 -49.19
C ASP A 282 44.58 28.00 -49.13
N TRP A 283 44.34 29.21 -48.63
CA TRP A 283 42.99 29.78 -48.41
C TRP A 283 42.54 30.64 -49.60
N LYS A 284 42.04 30.00 -50.67
CA LYS A 284 41.70 30.69 -51.94
C LYS A 284 40.44 31.57 -51.88
N ARG A 285 40.67 32.83 -51.46
CA ARG A 285 39.82 34.04 -51.62
C ARG A 285 38.48 34.06 -50.87
N PRO A 286 38.18 35.12 -50.09
CA PRO A 286 36.87 35.27 -49.46
C PRO A 286 35.79 35.62 -50.50
N LYS A 287 34.72 34.82 -50.50
CA LYS A 287 33.36 35.33 -50.72
C LYS A 287 32.68 35.44 -49.35
N VAL A 288 31.47 36.00 -49.29
CA VAL A 288 30.66 36.10 -48.05
C VAL A 288 30.17 34.73 -47.52
N ARG A 289 30.61 33.64 -48.18
CA ARG A 289 30.48 32.25 -47.73
C ARG A 289 31.86 31.60 -47.77
N PHE A 290 32.27 30.95 -46.67
CA PHE A 290 33.52 30.19 -46.57
C PHE A 290 33.39 29.04 -45.57
N GLU A 291 34.26 28.04 -45.66
CA GLU A 291 34.38 26.98 -44.66
C GLU A 291 35.52 27.27 -43.68
N GLY A 292 35.31 26.94 -42.41
CA GLY A 292 36.33 27.07 -41.36
C GLY A 292 36.16 26.05 -40.24
N LEU A 293 36.73 26.33 -39.07
CA LEU A 293 36.69 25.43 -37.89
C LEU A 293 35.27 25.04 -37.43
N THR A 294 34.27 25.80 -37.83
CA THR A 294 32.86 25.64 -37.42
C THR A 294 31.96 25.27 -38.61
N GLY A 295 32.53 24.59 -39.62
CA GLY A 295 31.84 24.26 -40.86
C GLY A 295 31.60 25.47 -41.76
N ASN A 296 30.47 25.48 -42.47
CA ASN A 296 30.03 26.59 -43.32
C ASN A 296 29.77 27.87 -42.51
N VAL A 297 30.29 29.00 -42.99
CA VAL A 297 30.05 30.34 -42.44
C VAL A 297 29.40 31.19 -43.53
N GLN A 298 28.15 31.57 -43.31
CA GLN A 298 27.37 32.50 -44.12
C GLN A 298 26.71 33.54 -43.19
N PHE A 299 26.57 34.78 -43.67
CA PHE A 299 25.86 35.85 -42.97
C PHE A 299 24.59 36.28 -43.72
N ASN A 300 23.62 36.83 -42.99
CA ASN A 300 22.48 37.56 -43.54
C ASN A 300 22.74 39.08 -43.61
N GLU A 301 21.77 39.83 -44.15
CA GLU A 301 21.84 41.29 -44.34
C GLU A 301 22.03 42.10 -43.05
N LYS A 302 21.80 41.49 -41.87
CA LYS A 302 22.02 42.10 -40.54
C LYS A 302 23.34 41.67 -39.90
N GLY A 303 24.22 40.98 -40.64
CA GLY A 303 25.52 40.53 -40.13
C GLY A 303 25.47 39.36 -39.14
N ARG A 304 24.29 38.75 -38.89
CA ARG A 304 24.18 37.51 -38.11
C ARG A 304 24.50 36.30 -38.97
N ARG A 305 25.10 35.27 -38.35
CA ARG A 305 25.38 33.98 -38.99
C ARG A 305 24.09 33.18 -39.25
N THR A 306 24.04 32.48 -40.39
CA THR A 306 22.93 31.62 -40.87
C THR A 306 23.51 30.38 -41.56
N ASN A 307 22.71 29.34 -41.76
CA ASN A 307 23.07 28.06 -42.37
C ASN A 307 24.34 27.46 -41.72
N TYR A 308 24.22 27.20 -40.42
CA TYR A 308 25.23 26.59 -39.58
C TYR A 308 24.68 25.30 -38.97
N THR A 309 25.54 24.29 -38.85
CA THR A 309 25.17 23.02 -38.22
C THR A 309 25.71 22.98 -36.80
N LEU A 310 24.83 22.70 -35.83
CA LEU A 310 25.23 22.35 -34.47
C LEU A 310 25.25 20.83 -34.34
N HIS A 311 26.25 20.26 -33.68
CA HIS A 311 26.23 18.84 -33.31
C HIS A 311 25.73 18.70 -31.89
N VAL A 312 24.86 17.71 -31.66
CA VAL A 312 24.27 17.44 -30.35
C VAL A 312 24.92 16.21 -29.77
N ILE A 313 25.47 16.35 -28.58
CA ILE A 313 26.28 15.35 -27.90
C ILE A 313 25.63 15.02 -26.56
N GLU A 314 25.62 13.72 -26.24
CA GLU A 314 25.04 13.15 -25.03
C GLU A 314 26.11 12.32 -24.31
N MET A 315 26.37 12.64 -23.05
CA MET A 315 27.14 11.83 -22.11
C MET A 315 26.19 10.94 -21.31
N LYS A 316 26.48 9.64 -21.33
CA LYS A 316 25.87 8.58 -20.51
C LYS A 316 26.96 7.83 -19.75
N HIS A 317 26.57 6.93 -18.84
CA HIS A 317 27.49 6.06 -18.10
C HIS A 317 28.47 5.27 -19.00
N ASP A 318 28.01 4.88 -20.20
CA ASP A 318 28.81 4.21 -21.23
C ASP A 318 29.89 5.13 -21.81
N GLY A 319 29.52 6.35 -22.21
CA GLY A 319 30.45 7.38 -22.68
C GLY A 319 29.77 8.58 -23.31
N ILE A 320 30.57 9.37 -24.04
CA ILE A 320 30.12 10.54 -24.80
C ILE A 320 29.80 10.09 -26.24
N ARG A 321 28.57 10.31 -26.70
CA ARG A 321 28.10 9.95 -28.05
C ARG A 321 27.45 11.14 -28.77
N LYS A 322 27.68 11.27 -30.09
CA LYS A 322 26.98 12.23 -30.96
C LYS A 322 25.61 11.67 -31.30
N ILE A 323 24.53 12.30 -30.80
CA ILE A 323 23.15 11.81 -30.99
C ILE A 323 22.47 12.37 -32.24
N GLY A 324 23.03 13.42 -32.85
CA GLY A 324 22.49 14.01 -34.06
C GLY A 324 23.13 15.35 -34.41
N TYR A 325 22.43 16.09 -35.26
CA TYR A 325 22.76 17.46 -35.59
C TYR A 325 21.50 18.33 -35.64
N TRP A 326 21.69 19.64 -35.53
CA TRP A 326 20.64 20.63 -35.70
C TRP A 326 21.03 21.63 -36.79
N ASN A 327 20.07 22.00 -37.65
CA ASN A 327 20.20 23.02 -38.68
C ASN A 327 18.96 23.94 -38.65
N GLU A 328 19.06 25.15 -39.22
CA GLU A 328 17.94 26.11 -39.28
C GLU A 328 16.75 25.56 -40.11
N ASP A 329 17.03 24.86 -41.22
CA ASP A 329 16.01 24.29 -42.10
C ASP A 329 15.41 22.97 -41.55
N ASP A 330 16.28 22.00 -41.25
CA ASP A 330 15.88 20.62 -40.89
C ASP A 330 15.48 20.46 -39.40
N LYS A 331 15.74 21.49 -38.58
CA LYS A 331 15.69 21.44 -37.11
C LYS A 331 16.59 20.31 -36.57
N PHE A 332 16.18 19.59 -35.52
CA PHE A 332 16.98 18.49 -34.96
C PHE A 332 16.77 17.19 -35.74
N VAL A 333 17.85 16.70 -36.35
CA VAL A 333 17.92 15.40 -37.03
C VAL A 333 18.75 14.43 -36.18
N PRO A 334 18.15 13.36 -35.62
CA PRO A 334 18.91 12.35 -34.91
C PRO A 334 19.84 11.58 -35.87
N ALA A 335 20.99 11.16 -35.38
CA ALA A 335 21.89 10.28 -36.12
C ALA A 335 21.22 8.92 -36.36
N ALA A 336 21.46 8.32 -37.53
CA ALA A 336 20.72 7.14 -38.00
C ALA A 336 20.85 5.88 -37.11
N THR A 337 21.78 5.86 -36.15
CA THR A 337 21.91 4.82 -35.12
C THR A 337 20.66 4.65 -34.25
N ASP A 338 19.96 5.74 -33.88
CA ASP A 338 18.76 5.64 -33.04
C ASP A 338 17.46 5.47 -33.89
N ALA A 339 17.54 5.45 -35.24
CA ALA A 339 16.40 5.23 -36.14
C ALA A 339 15.94 3.76 -36.24
N GLN A 340 16.77 2.80 -35.81
CA GLN A 340 16.37 1.38 -35.64
C GLN A 340 15.89 1.05 -34.21
N ALA A 341 15.69 2.04 -33.35
CA ALA A 341 15.05 1.87 -32.02
C ALA A 341 13.56 1.45 -32.07
N GLY A 342 13.06 1.01 -33.24
CA GLY A 342 11.78 0.32 -33.42
C GLY A 342 11.89 -1.21 -33.60
N GLY A 343 13.10 -1.80 -33.56
CA GLY A 343 13.29 -3.25 -33.76
C GLY A 343 14.41 -3.92 -32.97
N ASP A 344 15.33 -3.16 -32.36
CA ASP A 344 16.57 -3.70 -31.80
C ASP A 344 16.45 -4.19 -30.34
N ASN A 345 16.11 -5.48 -30.20
CA ASN A 345 16.14 -6.22 -28.92
C ASN A 345 17.53 -6.22 -28.24
N SER A 346 18.60 -5.90 -28.98
CA SER A 346 19.99 -5.79 -28.52
C SER A 346 20.13 -4.82 -27.31
N SER A 347 19.40 -3.70 -27.34
CA SER A 347 19.45 -2.65 -26.32
C SER A 347 18.86 -3.06 -24.96
N VAL A 348 18.03 -4.10 -24.92
CA VAL A 348 17.39 -4.64 -23.71
C VAL A 348 18.26 -5.67 -23.02
N GLN A 349 19.16 -6.35 -23.75
CA GLN A 349 19.93 -7.48 -23.24
C GLN A 349 21.16 -7.06 -22.42
N ASN A 350 21.82 -5.97 -22.81
CA ASN A 350 23.11 -5.54 -22.23
C ASN A 350 23.00 -4.61 -21.01
N ARG A 351 21.79 -4.21 -20.58
CA ARG A 351 21.60 -3.34 -19.41
C ARG A 351 21.06 -4.11 -18.21
N THR A 352 21.66 -3.88 -17.04
CA THR A 352 21.08 -4.28 -15.75
C THR A 352 20.01 -3.27 -15.35
N TYR A 353 18.75 -3.72 -15.26
CA TYR A 353 17.63 -2.88 -14.83
C TYR A 353 17.43 -2.94 -13.30
N ILE A 354 17.07 -1.80 -12.71
CA ILE A 354 16.76 -1.70 -11.28
C ILE A 354 15.28 -2.06 -11.07
N VAL A 355 15.03 -3.16 -10.36
CA VAL A 355 13.70 -3.64 -10.00
C VAL A 355 13.43 -3.27 -8.54
N THR A 356 12.61 -2.24 -8.31
CA THR A 356 12.18 -1.87 -6.95
C THR A 356 11.07 -2.81 -6.47
N THR A 357 11.10 -3.14 -5.19
CA THR A 357 10.09 -3.97 -4.52
C THR A 357 10.02 -3.67 -3.01
N ILE A 358 9.08 -4.32 -2.32
CA ILE A 358 8.84 -4.14 -0.88
C ILE A 358 8.93 -5.49 -0.16
N LEU A 359 9.49 -5.49 1.05
CA LEU A 359 9.49 -6.69 1.91
C LEU A 359 8.08 -6.92 2.46
N GLU A 360 7.40 -7.94 1.95
CA GLU A 360 6.08 -8.39 2.40
C GLU A 360 5.89 -9.88 2.07
N ASP A 361 5.61 -10.68 3.09
CA ASP A 361 5.34 -12.12 2.96
C ASP A 361 4.03 -12.38 2.17
N PRO A 362 3.96 -13.37 1.25
CA PRO A 362 5.03 -14.22 0.72
C PRO A 362 5.66 -13.66 -0.58
N TYR A 363 5.43 -12.38 -0.90
CA TYR A 363 5.82 -11.76 -2.16
C TYR A 363 7.33 -11.57 -2.26
N VAL A 364 7.95 -10.96 -1.24
CA VAL A 364 9.40 -10.83 -1.10
C VAL A 364 9.77 -10.91 0.38
N MET A 365 10.56 -11.92 0.72
CA MET A 365 11.07 -12.21 2.06
C MET A 365 12.59 -12.31 2.01
N LEU A 366 13.26 -12.09 3.14
CA LEU A 366 14.68 -12.40 3.28
C LEU A 366 14.84 -13.91 3.54
N LYS A 367 15.74 -14.58 2.81
CA LYS A 367 16.11 -15.97 3.11
C LYS A 367 16.68 -16.04 4.53
N LYS A 368 16.42 -17.13 5.26
CA LYS A 368 16.94 -17.33 6.63
C LYS A 368 18.47 -17.24 6.73
N ASN A 369 19.17 -17.54 5.63
CA ASN A 369 20.62 -17.46 5.49
C ASN A 369 21.07 -16.23 4.67
N ALA A 370 20.30 -15.13 4.60
CA ALA A 370 20.58 -13.99 3.72
C ALA A 370 22.01 -13.41 3.84
N ASN A 371 22.65 -13.50 5.01
CA ASN A 371 24.04 -13.06 5.23
C ASN A 371 25.10 -13.93 4.52
N GLN A 372 24.73 -15.06 3.93
CA GLN A 372 25.60 -15.97 3.17
C GLN A 372 25.50 -15.80 1.65
N PHE A 373 24.59 -14.93 1.19
CA PHE A 373 24.32 -14.68 -0.23
C PHE A 373 24.53 -13.19 -0.54
N GLU A 374 24.85 -12.87 -1.80
CA GLU A 374 24.98 -11.50 -2.28
C GLU A 374 23.95 -11.18 -3.36
N GLY A 375 23.78 -9.88 -3.67
CA GLY A 375 22.87 -9.42 -4.72
C GLY A 375 21.41 -9.88 -4.53
N ASN A 376 20.86 -10.48 -5.58
CA ASN A 376 19.46 -10.91 -5.67
C ASN A 376 19.17 -12.16 -4.82
N ASP A 377 20.16 -13.05 -4.64
CA ASP A 377 19.97 -14.35 -3.98
C ASP A 377 19.71 -14.28 -2.47
N ARG A 378 19.73 -13.08 -1.89
CA ARG A 378 19.34 -12.85 -0.50
C ARG A 378 17.82 -12.92 -0.29
N TYR A 379 17.04 -12.77 -1.35
CA TYR A 379 15.58 -12.71 -1.31
C TYR A 379 14.93 -14.01 -1.81
N GLU A 380 13.76 -14.35 -1.27
CA GLU A 380 12.87 -15.40 -1.79
C GLU A 380 11.41 -14.94 -1.73
N GLY A 381 10.55 -15.44 -2.63
CA GLY A 381 9.13 -15.10 -2.62
C GLY A 381 8.49 -15.13 -4.02
N TYR A 382 7.16 -14.97 -4.07
CA TYR A 382 6.40 -14.99 -5.31
C TYR A 382 6.87 -13.92 -6.32
N CYS A 383 7.11 -12.69 -5.88
CA CYS A 383 7.58 -11.60 -6.76
C CYS A 383 9.06 -11.77 -7.17
N VAL A 384 9.88 -12.45 -6.35
CA VAL A 384 11.27 -12.78 -6.71
C VAL A 384 11.30 -13.78 -7.88
N GLU A 385 10.48 -14.84 -7.79
CA GLU A 385 10.39 -15.85 -8.86
C GLU A 385 9.67 -15.30 -10.11
N LEU A 386 8.66 -14.45 -9.95
CA LEU A 386 8.02 -13.73 -11.06
C LEU A 386 9.00 -12.79 -11.79
N ALA A 387 9.83 -12.04 -11.05
CA ALA A 387 10.86 -11.19 -11.65
C ALA A 387 11.89 -12.01 -12.45
N ALA A 388 12.30 -13.17 -11.94
CA ALA A 388 13.23 -14.07 -12.61
C ALA A 388 12.65 -14.63 -13.92
N GLU A 389 11.39 -15.09 -13.92
CA GLU A 389 10.74 -15.63 -15.11
C GLU A 389 10.44 -14.56 -16.18
N ILE A 390 10.14 -13.33 -15.78
CA ILE A 390 9.98 -12.20 -16.72
C ILE A 390 11.33 -11.77 -17.31
N ALA A 391 12.38 -11.65 -16.48
CA ALA A 391 13.73 -11.37 -16.95
C ALA A 391 14.23 -12.43 -17.95
N LYS A 392 13.94 -13.70 -17.69
CA LYS A 392 14.19 -14.85 -18.58
C LYS A 392 13.35 -14.84 -19.87
N HIS A 393 12.12 -14.34 -19.83
CA HIS A 393 11.26 -14.24 -21.02
C HIS A 393 11.53 -13.04 -21.92
N VAL A 394 11.96 -11.91 -21.35
CA VAL A 394 12.31 -10.69 -22.09
C VAL A 394 13.81 -10.66 -22.45
N GLY A 395 14.65 -11.35 -21.67
CA GLY A 395 16.08 -11.50 -21.92
C GLY A 395 16.96 -10.41 -21.30
N TYR A 396 16.61 -9.87 -20.13
CA TYR A 396 17.37 -8.77 -19.48
C TYR A 396 18.04 -9.18 -18.17
N SER A 397 19.13 -8.49 -17.82
CA SER A 397 19.77 -8.57 -16.50
C SER A 397 19.07 -7.63 -15.51
N TYR A 398 18.99 -8.00 -14.22
CA TYR A 398 18.28 -7.19 -13.22
C TYR A 398 18.91 -7.24 -11.83
N ARG A 399 18.66 -6.17 -11.05
CA ARG A 399 19.00 -6.07 -9.63
C ARG A 399 17.74 -5.79 -8.82
N LEU A 400 17.51 -6.56 -7.76
CA LEU A 400 16.45 -6.29 -6.78
C LEU A 400 16.92 -5.24 -5.78
N GLU A 401 16.14 -4.17 -5.64
CA GLU A 401 16.33 -3.15 -4.61
C GLU A 401 15.05 -2.97 -3.79
N ILE A 402 15.20 -2.71 -2.49
CA ILE A 402 14.06 -2.52 -1.57
C ILE A 402 13.72 -1.03 -1.49
N VAL A 403 12.44 -0.70 -1.62
CA VAL A 403 11.92 0.66 -1.61
C VAL A 403 12.39 1.46 -0.39
N SER A 404 12.93 2.63 -0.66
CA SER A 404 13.71 3.44 0.31
C SER A 404 12.95 3.98 1.52
N ASP A 405 11.61 4.00 1.49
CA ASP A 405 10.75 4.48 2.58
C ASP A 405 9.75 3.45 3.13
N GLY A 406 9.84 2.19 2.67
CA GLY A 406 8.96 1.10 3.07
C GLY A 406 7.50 1.21 2.61
N LYS A 407 7.18 1.99 1.55
CA LYS A 407 5.78 2.24 1.12
C LYS A 407 5.53 1.85 -0.34
N TYR A 408 4.31 1.43 -0.64
CA TYR A 408 3.87 1.20 -2.03
C TYR A 408 3.91 2.47 -2.88
N GLY A 409 3.57 3.60 -2.27
CA GLY A 409 3.52 4.91 -2.90
C GLY A 409 2.12 5.51 -2.93
N ALA A 410 2.03 6.69 -2.32
CA ALA A 410 0.88 7.58 -2.27
C ALA A 410 1.31 9.00 -2.66
N ARG A 411 0.33 9.83 -3.03
CA ARG A 411 0.55 11.24 -3.34
C ARG A 411 0.33 12.09 -2.10
N ASP A 412 1.32 12.89 -1.76
CA ASP A 412 1.23 13.94 -0.74
C ASP A 412 0.18 14.98 -1.18
N PRO A 413 -0.79 15.36 -0.33
CA PRO A 413 -1.81 16.35 -0.69
C PRO A 413 -1.26 17.76 -0.95
N ASP A 414 -0.20 18.15 -0.22
CA ASP A 414 0.29 19.52 -0.18
C ASP A 414 1.40 19.73 -1.22
N THR A 415 2.45 18.89 -1.19
CA THR A 415 3.55 18.98 -2.17
C THR A 415 3.18 18.39 -3.53
N LYS A 416 2.08 17.63 -3.60
CA LYS A 416 1.64 16.82 -4.77
C LYS A 416 2.67 15.78 -5.24
N ALA A 417 3.75 15.58 -4.50
CA ALA A 417 4.82 14.64 -4.81
C ALA A 417 4.43 13.19 -4.47
N TRP A 418 5.10 12.24 -5.10
CA TRP A 418 4.94 10.82 -4.80
C TRP A 418 6.04 10.32 -3.85
N ASN A 419 5.67 9.33 -3.04
CA ASN A 419 6.57 8.55 -2.20
C ASN A 419 6.52 7.06 -2.62
N GLY A 420 7.23 6.18 -1.92
CA GLY A 420 7.26 4.75 -2.21
C GLY A 420 7.74 4.34 -3.60
N MET A 421 7.42 3.10 -3.99
CA MET A 421 7.77 2.50 -5.28
C MET A 421 7.25 3.33 -6.46
N VAL A 422 6.02 3.88 -6.37
CA VAL A 422 5.49 4.81 -7.39
C VAL A 422 6.42 6.02 -7.58
N GLY A 423 6.91 6.61 -6.49
CA GLY A 423 7.90 7.68 -6.56
C GLY A 423 9.22 7.23 -7.17
N GLU A 424 9.70 6.02 -6.89
CA GLU A 424 10.95 5.50 -7.46
C GLU A 424 10.88 5.36 -8.99
N LEU A 425 9.74 4.96 -9.55
CA LEU A 425 9.52 4.96 -11.01
C LEU A 425 9.34 6.38 -11.58
N VAL A 426 8.56 7.24 -10.92
CA VAL A 426 8.28 8.62 -11.39
C VAL A 426 9.54 9.49 -11.42
N TYR A 427 10.47 9.30 -10.49
CA TYR A 427 11.73 10.07 -10.42
C TYR A 427 12.94 9.31 -11.00
N GLY A 428 12.72 8.24 -11.77
CA GLY A 428 13.79 7.51 -12.48
C GLY A 428 14.84 6.85 -11.58
N ARG A 429 14.48 6.50 -10.33
CA ARG A 429 15.36 5.75 -9.41
C ARG A 429 15.29 4.23 -9.63
N ALA A 430 14.19 3.74 -10.21
CA ALA A 430 14.02 2.35 -10.61
C ALA A 430 13.39 2.25 -12.00
N ASP A 431 13.72 1.18 -12.73
CA ASP A 431 13.28 0.95 -14.11
C ASP A 431 11.96 0.15 -14.21
N VAL A 432 11.69 -0.71 -13.22
CA VAL A 432 10.48 -1.54 -13.10
C VAL A 432 10.14 -1.72 -11.62
N ALA A 433 8.86 -1.87 -11.26
CA ALA A 433 8.44 -2.35 -9.94
C ALA A 433 7.71 -3.69 -10.05
N VAL A 434 8.29 -4.75 -9.46
CA VAL A 434 7.69 -6.10 -9.37
C VAL A 434 7.35 -6.37 -7.90
N ALA A 435 6.11 -6.09 -7.55
CA ALA A 435 5.61 -6.06 -6.16
C ALA A 435 4.08 -6.28 -6.13
N PRO A 436 3.48 -6.52 -4.95
CA PRO A 436 2.03 -6.45 -4.74
C PRO A 436 1.50 -4.99 -4.83
N LEU A 437 1.60 -4.39 -6.02
CA LEU A 437 1.20 -3.00 -6.27
C LEU A 437 -0.20 -2.95 -6.90
N THR A 438 -1.22 -2.58 -6.12
CA THR A 438 -2.60 -2.43 -6.62
C THR A 438 -2.65 -1.41 -7.77
N ILE A 439 -3.19 -1.81 -8.92
CA ILE A 439 -3.49 -0.88 -10.03
C ILE A 439 -4.59 0.09 -9.57
N THR A 440 -4.39 1.40 -9.74
CA THR A 440 -5.39 2.44 -9.41
C THR A 440 -5.28 3.62 -10.38
N LEU A 441 -6.40 4.31 -10.64
CA LEU A 441 -6.48 5.44 -11.56
C LEU A 441 -5.39 6.51 -11.32
N VAL A 442 -5.21 6.92 -10.07
CA VAL A 442 -4.21 7.94 -9.68
C VAL A 442 -2.76 7.48 -9.87
N ARG A 443 -2.51 6.18 -10.00
CA ARG A 443 -1.18 5.65 -10.35
C ARG A 443 -1.00 5.59 -11.87
N GLU A 444 -2.01 5.14 -12.63
CA GLU A 444 -2.00 5.13 -14.12
C GLU A 444 -1.80 6.54 -14.72
N GLU A 445 -2.22 7.59 -13.99
CA GLU A 445 -1.92 8.99 -14.32
C GLU A 445 -0.41 9.27 -14.47
N VAL A 446 0.46 8.59 -13.70
CA VAL A 446 1.90 8.91 -13.58
C VAL A 446 2.86 7.77 -13.90
N ILE A 447 2.42 6.51 -13.90
CA ILE A 447 3.18 5.31 -14.25
C ILE A 447 2.32 4.38 -15.11
N ASP A 448 2.96 3.61 -15.98
CA ASP A 448 2.27 2.67 -16.88
C ASP A 448 2.27 1.25 -16.27
N PHE A 449 1.11 0.60 -16.23
CA PHE A 449 1.00 -0.80 -15.78
C PHE A 449 0.91 -1.82 -16.92
N SER A 450 1.30 -3.06 -16.61
CA SER A 450 0.94 -4.27 -17.35
C SER A 450 -0.54 -4.66 -17.13
N LYS A 451 -1.05 -5.64 -17.89
CA LYS A 451 -2.21 -6.42 -17.47
C LYS A 451 -1.95 -7.03 -16.07
N PRO A 452 -2.99 -7.19 -15.22
CA PRO A 452 -2.81 -7.71 -13.88
C PRO A 452 -2.37 -9.18 -13.91
N PHE A 453 -1.36 -9.54 -13.11
CA PHE A 453 -0.86 -10.91 -12.98
C PHE A 453 -1.58 -11.69 -11.88
N MET A 454 -2.31 -11.00 -11.00
CA MET A 454 -3.08 -11.62 -9.91
C MET A 454 -4.33 -10.78 -9.63
N SER A 455 -5.50 -11.41 -9.67
CA SER A 455 -6.78 -10.78 -9.35
C SER A 455 -7.13 -10.94 -7.86
N LEU A 456 -7.71 -9.91 -7.26
CA LEU A 456 -7.96 -9.79 -5.83
C LEU A 456 -9.07 -8.77 -5.52
N GLY A 457 -9.39 -8.56 -4.26
CA GLY A 457 -10.22 -7.45 -3.80
C GLY A 457 -10.06 -7.20 -2.31
N ILE A 458 -10.67 -6.14 -1.78
CA ILE A 458 -10.73 -5.91 -0.33
C ILE A 458 -11.57 -7.03 0.30
N SER A 459 -11.06 -7.61 1.38
CA SER A 459 -11.69 -8.67 2.15
C SER A 459 -11.68 -8.32 3.63
N ILE A 460 -12.52 -9.00 4.41
CA ILE A 460 -12.62 -8.84 5.86
C ILE A 460 -11.85 -9.99 6.51
N MET A 461 -10.91 -9.67 7.39
CA MET A 461 -10.29 -10.62 8.31
C MET A 461 -10.88 -10.44 9.71
N ILE A 462 -11.36 -11.54 10.30
CA ILE A 462 -11.68 -11.62 11.73
C ILE A 462 -10.84 -12.70 12.42
N LYS A 463 -10.84 -12.67 13.75
CA LYS A 463 -10.37 -13.82 14.54
C LYS A 463 -11.37 -14.96 14.35
N LYS A 464 -10.88 -16.14 14.01
CA LYS A 464 -11.68 -17.37 13.85
C LYS A 464 -12.41 -17.66 15.17
N PRO A 465 -13.75 -17.82 15.18
CA PRO A 465 -14.49 -18.09 16.40
C PRO A 465 -14.06 -19.45 16.95
N GLN A 466 -13.94 -19.54 18.28
CA GLN A 466 -13.78 -20.84 18.94
C GLN A 466 -15.10 -21.61 18.81
N LYS A 467 -15.04 -22.93 18.62
CA LYS A 467 -16.24 -23.79 18.66
C LYS A 467 -16.99 -23.50 19.96
N SER A 468 -18.22 -23.00 19.87
CA SER A 468 -19.02 -22.64 21.04
C SER A 468 -19.44 -23.91 21.77
N LYS A 469 -19.04 -24.04 23.04
CA LYS A 469 -19.51 -25.15 23.87
C LYS A 469 -21.05 -25.11 23.97
N PRO A 470 -21.73 -26.26 23.92
CA PRO A 470 -23.18 -26.30 24.09
C PRO A 470 -23.62 -25.66 25.42
N GLY A 471 -24.80 -25.03 25.42
CA GLY A 471 -25.38 -24.45 26.63
C GLY A 471 -25.73 -25.52 27.67
N VAL A 472 -25.88 -25.12 28.93
CA VAL A 472 -26.27 -26.03 30.04
C VAL A 472 -27.60 -26.76 29.76
N PHE A 473 -28.49 -26.13 29.00
CA PHE A 473 -29.79 -26.67 28.59
C PHE A 473 -29.82 -27.21 27.15
N SER A 474 -28.67 -27.46 26.52
CA SER A 474 -28.56 -27.87 25.10
C SER A 474 -29.20 -29.23 24.74
N PHE A 475 -29.70 -29.97 25.73
CA PHE A 475 -30.56 -31.13 25.52
C PHE A 475 -32.01 -30.75 25.16
N LEU A 476 -32.43 -29.49 25.31
CA LEU A 476 -33.74 -28.99 24.86
C LEU A 476 -33.73 -28.56 23.39
N ASP A 477 -32.60 -28.04 22.90
CA ASP A 477 -32.36 -27.58 21.53
C ASP A 477 -32.77 -28.56 20.38
N PRO A 478 -32.74 -29.90 20.53
CA PRO A 478 -33.15 -30.84 19.47
C PRO A 478 -34.64 -30.81 19.08
N LEU A 479 -35.49 -30.09 19.84
CA LEU A 479 -36.88 -29.79 19.51
C LEU A 479 -37.14 -28.29 19.68
N ALA A 480 -37.82 -27.68 18.70
CA ALA A 480 -38.16 -26.27 18.74
C ALA A 480 -39.10 -25.93 19.92
N TYR A 481 -39.02 -24.70 20.43
CA TYR A 481 -39.77 -24.27 21.62
C TYR A 481 -41.29 -24.40 21.45
N GLU A 482 -41.78 -24.19 20.24
CA GLU A 482 -43.17 -24.36 19.83
C GLU A 482 -43.64 -25.82 20.03
N ILE A 483 -42.76 -26.79 19.75
CA ILE A 483 -43.05 -28.23 19.92
C ILE A 483 -43.12 -28.57 21.42
N TRP A 484 -42.21 -28.03 22.24
CA TRP A 484 -42.27 -28.19 23.69
C TRP A 484 -43.58 -27.66 24.28
N MET A 485 -44.03 -26.48 23.85
CA MET A 485 -45.33 -25.92 24.25
C MET A 485 -46.51 -26.80 23.78
N CYS A 486 -46.47 -27.32 22.55
CA CYS A 486 -47.49 -28.24 22.05
C CYS A 486 -47.54 -29.56 22.85
N ILE A 487 -46.40 -30.10 23.28
CA ILE A 487 -46.33 -31.30 24.13
C ILE A 487 -47.00 -31.04 25.48
N VAL A 488 -46.76 -29.88 26.11
CA VAL A 488 -47.40 -29.51 27.40
C VAL A 488 -48.92 -29.38 27.25
N PHE A 489 -49.41 -28.74 26.19
CA PHE A 489 -50.85 -28.64 25.94
C PHE A 489 -51.50 -29.99 25.61
N ALA A 490 -50.83 -30.84 24.81
CA ALA A 490 -51.30 -32.19 24.48
C ALA A 490 -51.36 -33.08 25.71
N TYR A 491 -50.35 -33.03 26.58
CA TYR A 491 -50.30 -33.72 27.87
C TYR A 491 -51.52 -33.37 28.73
N ILE A 492 -51.72 -32.08 29.04
CA ILE A 492 -52.86 -31.61 29.86
C ILE A 492 -54.20 -32.00 29.20
N GLY A 493 -54.31 -31.84 27.89
CA GLY A 493 -55.51 -32.24 27.13
C GLY A 493 -55.82 -33.72 27.27
N VAL A 494 -54.83 -34.60 27.16
CA VAL A 494 -54.99 -36.06 27.34
C VAL A 494 -55.31 -36.41 28.80
N SER A 495 -54.69 -35.78 29.79
CA SER A 495 -55.03 -35.99 31.22
C SER A 495 -56.50 -35.64 31.49
N VAL A 496 -56.99 -34.52 30.94
CA VAL A 496 -58.39 -34.08 31.08
C VAL A 496 -59.36 -35.00 30.32
N VAL A 497 -59.03 -35.40 29.09
CA VAL A 497 -59.87 -36.34 28.31
C VAL A 497 -59.95 -37.70 29.01
N LEU A 498 -58.85 -38.23 29.55
CA LEU A 498 -58.86 -39.46 30.34
C LEU A 498 -59.72 -39.32 31.61
N PHE A 499 -59.58 -38.23 32.36
CA PHE A 499 -60.39 -37.95 33.55
C PHE A 499 -61.90 -37.83 33.24
N LEU A 500 -62.27 -37.23 32.10
CA LEU A 500 -63.66 -37.16 31.68
C LEU A 500 -64.18 -38.54 31.24
N VAL A 501 -63.40 -39.29 30.45
CA VAL A 501 -63.77 -40.64 30.01
C VAL A 501 -63.94 -41.60 31.19
N SER A 502 -63.06 -41.55 32.21
CA SER A 502 -63.19 -42.38 33.41
C SER A 502 -64.37 -41.95 34.29
N ARG A 503 -64.66 -40.63 34.37
CA ARG A 503 -65.82 -40.13 35.12
C ARG A 503 -67.15 -40.52 34.48
N PHE A 504 -67.22 -40.63 33.15
CA PHE A 504 -68.44 -40.92 32.39
C PHE A 504 -68.63 -42.39 32.00
N SER A 505 -67.57 -43.19 31.83
CA SER A 505 -67.68 -44.62 31.48
C SER A 505 -68.14 -45.44 32.69
N PRO A 506 -69.31 -46.11 32.66
CA PRO A 506 -69.77 -46.94 33.78
C PRO A 506 -68.82 -48.11 34.09
N TYR A 507 -68.10 -48.61 33.08
CA TYR A 507 -67.19 -49.75 33.18
C TYR A 507 -65.85 -49.47 33.90
N GLU A 508 -65.64 -48.27 34.43
CA GLU A 508 -64.47 -47.92 35.26
C GLU A 508 -64.83 -47.62 36.73
N TRP A 509 -66.11 -47.77 37.11
CA TRP A 509 -66.55 -47.68 38.50
C TRP A 509 -66.52 -49.06 39.14
N HIS A 510 -65.89 -49.18 40.31
CA HIS A 510 -65.93 -50.40 41.10
C HIS A 510 -66.97 -50.28 42.22
N SER A 511 -67.50 -51.43 42.63
CA SER A 511 -68.21 -51.58 43.90
C SER A 511 -67.41 -52.61 44.68
N GLU A 512 -66.84 -52.20 45.81
CA GLU A 512 -66.10 -53.10 46.68
C GLU A 512 -67.09 -54.03 47.39
N GLU A 513 -67.15 -55.29 46.96
CA GLU A 513 -67.83 -56.35 47.70
C GLU A 513 -66.97 -56.70 48.92
N PHE A 514 -67.36 -56.20 50.09
CA PHE A 514 -66.76 -56.57 51.37
C PHE A 514 -67.00 -58.06 51.67
N GLU A 515 -65.94 -58.80 51.95
CA GLU A 515 -66.07 -60.02 52.75
C GLU A 515 -66.54 -59.69 54.18
N GLU A 516 -67.14 -60.68 54.85
CA GLU A 516 -68.22 -60.45 55.82
C GLU A 516 -67.84 -59.66 57.09
N GLY A 517 -68.68 -58.68 57.46
CA GLY A 517 -69.10 -58.53 58.87
C GLY A 517 -68.93 -57.19 59.60
N ARG A 518 -69.65 -56.12 59.18
CA ARG A 518 -70.55 -55.29 60.05
C ARG A 518 -71.05 -53.97 59.41
N ASP A 519 -72.37 -53.81 59.42
CA ASP A 519 -73.19 -52.58 59.50
C ASP A 519 -72.49 -51.18 59.45
N GLN A 520 -72.53 -50.47 58.31
CA GLN A 520 -73.45 -49.32 58.08
C GLN A 520 -73.15 -48.48 56.80
N THR A 521 -74.12 -48.47 55.88
CA THR A 521 -74.52 -47.36 54.99
C THR A 521 -73.49 -46.31 54.50
N THR A 522 -72.65 -46.67 53.54
CA THR A 522 -72.48 -45.93 52.25
C THR A 522 -72.04 -46.89 51.16
N SER A 523 -72.59 -46.76 49.95
CA SER A 523 -72.09 -47.47 48.76
C SER A 523 -71.06 -46.60 48.05
N ASP A 524 -69.87 -46.48 48.62
CA ASP A 524 -68.79 -45.65 48.08
C ASP A 524 -68.18 -46.32 46.85
N GLN A 525 -68.74 -46.02 45.68
CA GLN A 525 -68.23 -46.49 44.39
C GLN A 525 -66.86 -45.85 44.11
N SER A 526 -65.79 -46.62 44.25
CA SER A 526 -64.43 -46.15 44.02
C SER A 526 -64.10 -46.07 42.52
N ASN A 527 -63.41 -44.99 42.14
CA ASN A 527 -62.85 -44.78 40.80
C ASN A 527 -61.40 -44.29 40.97
N GLU A 528 -60.44 -45.12 40.57
CA GLU A 528 -59.02 -44.88 40.75
C GLU A 528 -58.50 -43.69 39.92
N PHE A 529 -59.19 -43.31 38.84
CA PHE A 529 -58.81 -42.19 37.96
C PHE A 529 -59.36 -40.84 38.45
N GLY A 530 -58.92 -40.42 39.64
CA GLY A 530 -58.99 -39.02 40.07
C GLY A 530 -58.10 -38.12 39.19
N ILE A 531 -58.34 -36.80 39.22
CA ILE A 531 -57.68 -35.86 38.28
C ILE A 531 -56.13 -35.88 38.35
N PHE A 532 -55.57 -36.04 39.56
CA PHE A 532 -54.13 -36.21 39.77
C PHE A 532 -53.62 -37.59 39.32
N ASN A 533 -54.44 -38.64 39.42
CA ASN A 533 -54.09 -39.99 39.00
C ASN A 533 -54.14 -40.11 37.47
N SER A 534 -55.09 -39.44 36.80
CA SER A 534 -55.12 -39.29 35.34
C SER A 534 -53.91 -38.51 34.81
N LEU A 535 -53.51 -37.43 35.51
CA LEU A 535 -52.29 -36.68 35.24
C LEU A 535 -51.04 -37.58 35.37
N TRP A 536 -50.91 -38.27 36.51
CA TRP A 536 -49.81 -39.20 36.79
C TRP A 536 -49.73 -40.36 35.78
N PHE A 537 -50.85 -40.98 35.43
CA PHE A 537 -50.93 -42.00 34.38
C PHE A 537 -50.42 -41.46 33.04
N SER A 538 -50.88 -40.28 32.61
CA SER A 538 -50.42 -39.67 31.36
C SER A 538 -48.92 -39.33 31.37
N LEU A 539 -48.35 -39.03 32.55
CA LEU A 539 -46.92 -38.78 32.74
C LEU A 539 -46.08 -40.08 32.73
N GLY A 540 -46.50 -41.13 33.44
CA GLY A 540 -45.84 -42.44 33.42
C GLY A 540 -45.86 -43.11 32.03
N ALA A 541 -46.95 -42.89 31.29
CA ALA A 541 -47.09 -43.25 29.88
C ALA A 541 -46.22 -42.41 28.93
N PHE A 542 -45.89 -41.16 29.30
CA PHE A 542 -44.93 -40.34 28.58
C PHE A 542 -43.48 -40.77 28.88
N MET A 543 -43.16 -41.05 30.14
CA MET A 543 -41.81 -41.42 30.57
C MET A 543 -41.44 -42.90 30.32
N GLN A 544 -42.30 -43.67 29.63
CA GLN A 544 -42.08 -45.08 29.27
C GLN A 544 -41.89 -46.04 30.46
N GLN A 545 -42.27 -45.62 31.68
CA GLN A 545 -42.13 -46.42 32.91
C GLN A 545 -43.38 -47.23 33.25
N GLY A 546 -44.52 -46.91 32.64
CA GLY A 546 -45.81 -47.51 32.99
C GLY A 546 -46.46 -46.86 34.21
N CYS A 547 -47.54 -47.46 34.69
CA CYS A 547 -48.26 -47.08 35.90
C CYS A 547 -49.05 -48.30 36.40
N ASP A 548 -49.20 -48.46 37.71
CA ASP A 548 -49.93 -49.59 38.31
C ASP A 548 -51.44 -49.53 37.99
N ILE A 549 -51.96 -48.32 37.78
CA ILE A 549 -53.35 -48.05 37.39
C ILE A 549 -53.46 -48.11 35.86
N SER A 550 -54.46 -48.83 35.31
CA SER A 550 -54.67 -48.93 33.86
C SER A 550 -56.15 -48.82 33.46
N PRO A 551 -56.48 -48.14 32.34
CA PRO A 551 -57.88 -47.96 31.93
C PRO A 551 -58.53 -49.29 31.56
N ARG A 552 -59.71 -49.54 32.13
CA ARG A 552 -60.49 -50.78 31.89
C ARG A 552 -61.50 -50.60 30.76
N SER A 553 -62.02 -49.40 30.54
CA SER A 553 -62.96 -49.08 29.48
C SER A 553 -62.30 -49.13 28.10
N LEU A 554 -63.06 -49.55 27.08
CA LEU A 554 -62.60 -49.53 25.70
C LEU A 554 -62.24 -48.10 25.24
N SER A 555 -63.03 -47.10 25.67
CA SER A 555 -62.78 -45.68 25.43
C SER A 555 -61.47 -45.19 26.05
N GLY A 556 -61.20 -45.49 27.32
CA GLY A 556 -59.96 -45.12 28.00
C GLY A 556 -58.74 -45.79 27.38
N ARG A 557 -58.88 -47.06 26.96
CA ARG A 557 -57.84 -47.80 26.23
C ARG A 557 -57.53 -47.22 24.85
N ILE A 558 -58.53 -46.73 24.12
CA ILE A 558 -58.30 -46.04 22.84
C ILE A 558 -57.52 -44.73 23.05
N VAL A 559 -57.91 -43.91 24.03
CA VAL A 559 -57.19 -42.66 24.36
C VAL A 559 -55.75 -42.96 24.82
N GLY A 560 -55.57 -43.94 25.70
CA GLY A 560 -54.25 -44.39 26.15
C GLY A 560 -53.37 -44.95 25.04
N GLY A 561 -53.93 -45.75 24.12
CA GLY A 561 -53.21 -46.30 22.97
C GLY A 561 -52.78 -45.25 21.95
N VAL A 562 -53.63 -44.25 21.68
CA VAL A 562 -53.27 -43.10 20.84
C VAL A 562 -52.17 -42.26 21.52
N TRP A 563 -52.26 -42.06 22.84
CA TRP A 563 -51.19 -41.38 23.60
C TRP A 563 -49.86 -42.14 23.53
N TRP A 564 -49.85 -43.46 23.74
CA TRP A 564 -48.64 -44.29 23.60
C TRP A 564 -48.01 -44.21 22.21
N PHE A 565 -48.81 -44.21 21.14
CA PHE A 565 -48.30 -44.07 19.78
C PHE A 565 -47.67 -42.67 19.55
N PHE A 566 -48.30 -41.62 20.08
CA PHE A 566 -47.77 -40.26 20.03
C PHE A 566 -46.46 -40.12 20.85
N THR A 567 -46.41 -40.61 22.09
CA THR A 567 -45.21 -40.49 22.94
C THR A 567 -44.04 -41.30 22.40
N LEU A 568 -44.29 -42.48 21.81
CA LEU A 568 -43.29 -43.27 21.10
C LEU A 568 -42.64 -42.46 19.95
N ILE A 569 -43.45 -41.88 19.06
CA ILE A 569 -42.94 -41.09 17.93
C ILE A 569 -42.13 -39.88 18.40
N ILE A 570 -42.65 -39.13 19.37
CA ILE A 570 -41.96 -37.92 19.90
C ILE A 570 -40.61 -38.29 20.53
N ILE A 571 -40.54 -39.37 21.32
CA ILE A 571 -39.30 -39.76 22.01
C ILE A 571 -38.29 -40.39 21.05
N SER A 572 -38.74 -41.16 20.05
CA SER A 572 -37.85 -41.66 18.98
C SER A 572 -37.29 -40.50 18.12
N SER A 573 -38.11 -39.49 17.80
CA SER A 573 -37.63 -38.30 17.09
C SER A 573 -36.67 -37.45 17.94
N TYR A 574 -36.94 -37.32 19.24
CA TYR A 574 -36.06 -36.60 20.18
C TYR A 574 -34.70 -37.29 20.31
N THR A 575 -34.65 -38.62 20.50
CA THR A 575 -33.37 -39.34 20.65
C THR A 575 -32.54 -39.31 19.35
N ALA A 576 -33.18 -39.40 18.18
CA ALA A 576 -32.52 -39.22 16.89
C ALA A 576 -31.93 -37.80 16.72
N ASN A 577 -32.73 -36.76 16.97
CA ASN A 577 -32.27 -35.37 16.85
C ASN A 577 -31.17 -35.03 17.88
N LEU A 578 -31.28 -35.52 19.12
CA LEU A 578 -30.29 -35.32 20.18
C LEU A 578 -28.93 -35.92 19.80
N ALA A 579 -28.92 -37.13 19.23
CA ALA A 579 -27.69 -37.76 18.73
C ALA A 579 -27.06 -36.97 17.56
N ALA A 580 -27.88 -36.45 16.65
CA ALA A 580 -27.41 -35.59 15.55
C ALA A 580 -26.91 -34.21 16.02
N PHE A 581 -27.51 -33.64 17.07
CA PHE A 581 -27.12 -32.34 17.61
C PHE A 581 -25.80 -32.42 18.40
N LEU A 582 -25.67 -33.44 19.28
CA LEU A 582 -24.47 -33.66 20.09
C LEU A 582 -23.22 -34.07 19.29
N THR A 583 -23.36 -34.41 18.00
CA THR A 583 -22.25 -34.78 17.11
C THR A 583 -21.78 -33.64 16.19
N VAL A 584 -22.47 -32.49 16.13
CA VAL A 584 -22.19 -31.42 15.15
C VAL A 584 -21.88 -30.08 15.83
N GLU A 585 -20.63 -29.91 16.26
CA GLU A 585 -20.09 -28.62 16.74
C GLU A 585 -19.97 -27.60 15.58
N ARG A 586 -21.05 -26.87 15.27
CA ARG A 586 -21.01 -25.80 14.25
C ARG A 586 -20.25 -24.58 14.76
N MET A 587 -19.41 -23.99 13.90
CA MET A 587 -18.88 -22.64 14.09
C MET A 587 -19.91 -21.63 13.56
N VAL A 588 -20.27 -20.63 14.37
CA VAL A 588 -21.13 -19.52 13.95
C VAL A 588 -20.26 -18.27 13.80
N SER A 589 -20.34 -17.59 12.65
CA SER A 589 -19.67 -16.30 12.44
C SER A 589 -20.56 -15.16 12.97
N PRO A 590 -20.03 -14.15 13.68
CA PRO A 590 -20.80 -13.00 14.12
C PRO A 590 -21.08 -11.99 12.99
N ILE A 591 -20.40 -12.10 11.84
CA ILE A 591 -20.59 -11.27 10.64
C ILE A 591 -20.40 -12.11 9.37
N GLU A 592 -21.14 -11.80 8.31
CA GLU A 592 -20.97 -12.41 6.99
C GLU A 592 -20.66 -11.39 5.89
N SER A 593 -21.05 -10.12 6.09
CA SER A 593 -20.85 -9.04 5.12
C SER A 593 -20.26 -7.76 5.73
N ALA A 594 -19.80 -6.84 4.86
CA ALA A 594 -19.44 -5.48 5.27
C ALA A 594 -20.66 -4.62 5.64
N GLU A 595 -21.87 -4.98 5.20
CA GLU A 595 -23.07 -4.29 5.65
C GLU A 595 -23.32 -4.54 7.14
N ASP A 596 -23.04 -5.74 7.63
CA ASP A 596 -23.25 -6.11 9.03
C ASP A 596 -22.32 -5.28 9.91
N LEU A 597 -21.03 -5.21 9.54
CA LEU A 597 -20.05 -4.28 10.14
C LEU A 597 -20.55 -2.82 10.13
N ALA A 598 -21.21 -2.37 9.06
CA ALA A 598 -21.76 -1.02 8.94
C ALA A 598 -23.09 -0.81 9.69
N LYS A 599 -23.81 -1.86 10.07
CA LYS A 599 -25.04 -1.81 10.88
C LYS A 599 -24.73 -1.74 12.38
N GLN A 600 -23.71 -2.46 12.84
CA GLN A 600 -23.28 -2.58 14.25
C GLN A 600 -22.13 -1.64 14.65
N THR A 601 -21.79 -1.59 15.95
CA THR A 601 -20.69 -0.78 16.50
C THR A 601 -19.84 -1.48 17.59
N GLU A 602 -20.01 -2.78 17.85
CA GLU A 602 -19.24 -3.52 18.87
C GLU A 602 -17.88 -4.01 18.33
N ILE A 603 -17.87 -4.50 17.10
CA ILE A 603 -16.69 -4.89 16.34
C ILE A 603 -16.19 -3.64 15.62
N ALA A 604 -15.09 -3.06 16.09
CA ALA A 604 -14.42 -1.98 15.38
C ALA A 604 -13.73 -2.50 14.10
N TYR A 605 -13.56 -1.66 13.09
CA TYR A 605 -12.89 -2.05 11.85
C TYR A 605 -12.04 -0.92 11.26
N GLY A 606 -10.98 -1.27 10.55
CA GLY A 606 -10.03 -0.33 9.98
C GLY A 606 -9.10 -0.92 8.91
N THR A 607 -8.28 -0.06 8.31
CA THR A 607 -7.39 -0.37 7.17
C THR A 607 -5.93 0.02 7.48
N LEU A 608 -5.01 -0.37 6.61
CA LEU A 608 -3.65 0.18 6.56
C LEU A 608 -3.69 1.72 6.36
N GLU A 609 -2.83 2.46 7.07
CA GLU A 609 -2.81 3.93 7.09
C GLU A 609 -2.37 4.57 5.76
N ALA A 610 -1.51 3.87 5.00
CA ALA A 610 -0.96 4.30 3.70
C ALA A 610 -1.41 3.38 2.54
N GLY A 611 -2.47 2.59 2.74
CA GLY A 611 -2.95 1.61 1.75
C GLY A 611 -3.94 2.17 0.73
N SER A 612 -4.00 1.53 -0.45
CA SER A 612 -4.99 1.80 -1.51
C SER A 612 -6.44 1.67 -1.01
N THR A 613 -6.69 0.72 -0.10
CA THR A 613 -7.98 0.49 0.57
C THR A 613 -8.50 1.71 1.34
N LYS A 614 -7.63 2.48 2.01
CA LYS A 614 -8.04 3.68 2.76
C LYS A 614 -8.58 4.78 1.83
N GLU A 615 -7.85 5.04 0.75
CA GLU A 615 -8.23 6.04 -0.26
C GLU A 615 -9.45 5.58 -1.08
N PHE A 616 -9.65 4.26 -1.25
CA PHE A 616 -10.89 3.70 -1.81
C PHE A 616 -12.10 4.06 -0.94
N PHE A 617 -12.07 3.78 0.37
CA PHE A 617 -13.19 4.14 1.27
C PHE A 617 -13.42 5.66 1.30
N ARG A 618 -12.35 6.47 1.32
CA ARG A 618 -12.42 7.94 1.27
C ARG A 618 -13.09 8.50 0.00
N ARG A 619 -12.97 7.80 -1.14
CA ARG A 619 -13.52 8.22 -2.45
C ARG A 619 -14.79 7.49 -2.85
N SER A 620 -15.25 6.51 -2.05
CA SER A 620 -16.42 5.71 -2.37
C SER A 620 -17.69 6.56 -2.37
N LYS A 621 -18.59 6.28 -3.33
CA LYS A 621 -19.93 6.86 -3.43
C LYS A 621 -21.04 5.85 -3.06
N ILE A 622 -20.66 4.68 -2.54
CA ILE A 622 -21.59 3.64 -2.11
C ILE A 622 -21.93 3.91 -0.64
N ALA A 623 -23.20 4.18 -0.33
CA ALA A 623 -23.64 4.65 0.99
C ALA A 623 -23.17 3.78 2.18
N VAL A 624 -23.08 2.45 2.00
CA VAL A 624 -22.53 1.52 3.00
C VAL A 624 -21.05 1.85 3.29
N PHE A 625 -20.25 2.01 2.24
CA PHE A 625 -18.82 2.30 2.34
C PHE A 625 -18.54 3.75 2.78
N GLU A 626 -19.42 4.70 2.46
CA GLU A 626 -19.37 6.07 2.98
C GLU A 626 -19.70 6.14 4.47
N LYS A 627 -20.68 5.36 4.94
CA LYS A 627 -20.96 5.17 6.38
C LYS A 627 -19.76 4.54 7.09
N MET A 628 -19.16 3.49 6.53
CA MET A 628 -17.94 2.88 7.04
C MET A 628 -16.76 3.85 7.08
N TRP A 629 -16.58 4.68 6.05
CA TRP A 629 -15.53 5.72 6.02
C TRP A 629 -15.76 6.79 7.09
N THR A 630 -17.00 7.23 7.26
CA THR A 630 -17.37 8.20 8.31
C THR A 630 -17.05 7.66 9.69
N TYR A 631 -17.42 6.40 9.98
CA TYR A 631 -17.04 5.70 11.21
C TYR A 631 -15.51 5.60 11.36
N MET A 632 -14.79 5.12 10.35
CA MET A 632 -13.32 4.99 10.41
C MET A 632 -12.60 6.33 10.61
N LYS A 633 -13.20 7.43 10.16
CA LYS A 633 -12.70 8.81 10.37
C LYS A 633 -13.00 9.35 11.77
N SER A 634 -14.11 8.94 12.40
CA SER A 634 -14.53 9.40 13.73
C SER A 634 -14.22 8.43 14.89
N ALA A 635 -13.60 7.29 14.61
CA ALA A 635 -13.34 6.26 15.62
C ALA A 635 -12.12 6.57 16.47
N GLU A 636 -12.34 6.80 17.77
CA GLU A 636 -11.31 6.94 18.79
C GLU A 636 -11.31 5.70 19.73
N PRO A 637 -10.15 5.09 20.02
CA PRO A 637 -8.83 5.34 19.44
C PRO A 637 -8.74 4.87 17.97
N SER A 638 -7.82 5.46 17.20
CA SER A 638 -7.64 5.23 15.77
C SER A 638 -7.76 3.75 15.37
N VAL A 639 -8.62 3.47 14.40
CA VAL A 639 -8.79 2.14 13.80
C VAL A 639 -7.76 1.83 12.71
N PHE A 640 -7.02 2.82 12.23
CA PHE A 640 -5.96 2.60 11.24
C PHE A 640 -4.70 1.99 11.89
N VAL A 641 -3.92 1.26 11.09
CA VAL A 641 -2.64 0.64 11.49
C VAL A 641 -1.54 0.95 10.48
N ARG A 642 -0.28 0.95 10.90
CA ARG A 642 0.87 1.34 10.06
C ARG A 642 1.43 0.20 9.23
N THR A 643 1.32 -1.04 9.70
CA THR A 643 1.78 -2.24 8.98
C THR A 643 0.70 -3.32 8.92
N THR A 644 0.80 -4.22 7.94
CA THR A 644 -0.10 -5.38 7.79
C THR A 644 -0.01 -6.31 9.03
N GLU A 645 1.18 -6.47 9.61
CA GLU A 645 1.41 -7.25 10.82
C GLU A 645 0.71 -6.65 12.05
N GLU A 646 0.76 -5.32 12.23
CA GLU A 646 0.05 -4.63 13.32
C GLU A 646 -1.46 -4.89 13.25
N GLY A 647 -2.05 -4.83 12.04
CA GLY A 647 -3.45 -5.17 11.80
C GLY A 647 -3.81 -6.61 12.18
N MET A 648 -3.00 -7.57 11.73
CA MET A 648 -3.15 -8.99 12.10
C MET A 648 -3.05 -9.21 13.62
N ILE A 649 -2.04 -8.63 14.28
CA ILE A 649 -1.84 -8.75 15.73
C ILE A 649 -3.00 -8.11 16.49
N ARG A 650 -3.56 -6.99 16.01
CA ARG A 650 -4.75 -6.32 16.58
C ARG A 650 -5.97 -7.25 16.53
N VAL A 651 -6.29 -7.84 15.36
CA VAL A 651 -7.38 -8.83 15.22
C VAL A 651 -7.19 -10.01 16.18
N ARG A 652 -5.98 -10.60 16.23
CA ARG A 652 -5.66 -11.74 17.08
C ARG A 652 -5.84 -11.44 18.57
N LYS A 653 -5.48 -10.23 19.03
CA LYS A 653 -5.59 -9.78 20.43
C LYS A 653 -7.01 -9.36 20.82
N SER A 654 -7.77 -8.74 19.92
CA SER A 654 -9.11 -8.16 20.21
C SER A 654 -10.24 -9.17 20.43
N LYS A 655 -9.97 -10.49 20.42
CA LYS A 655 -10.96 -11.55 20.71
C LYS A 655 -12.29 -11.42 19.93
N GLY A 656 -12.22 -11.02 18.66
CA GLY A 656 -13.40 -10.81 17.80
C GLY A 656 -13.95 -9.38 17.78
N LYS A 657 -13.56 -8.49 18.70
CA LYS A 657 -14.02 -7.08 18.72
C LYS A 657 -13.26 -6.13 17.77
N TYR A 658 -12.44 -6.67 16.87
CA TYR A 658 -11.81 -5.91 15.80
C TYR A 658 -11.70 -6.75 14.53
N ALA A 659 -12.10 -6.18 13.39
CA ALA A 659 -11.97 -6.74 12.05
C ALA A 659 -10.99 -5.89 11.22
N TYR A 660 -10.15 -6.52 10.40
CA TYR A 660 -9.17 -5.83 9.57
C TYR A 660 -9.51 -5.93 8.09
N LEU A 661 -9.46 -4.80 7.38
CA LEU A 661 -9.82 -4.68 5.97
C LEU A 661 -8.55 -4.65 5.11
N LEU A 662 -8.26 -5.78 4.45
CA LEU A 662 -7.05 -6.01 3.66
C LEU A 662 -7.32 -6.79 2.36
N GLU A 663 -6.37 -6.79 1.45
CA GLU A 663 -6.47 -7.47 0.16
C GLU A 663 -6.57 -9.01 0.34
N SER A 664 -7.46 -9.65 -0.44
CA SER A 664 -7.89 -11.04 -0.24
C SER A 664 -6.75 -12.05 -0.31
N THR A 665 -5.76 -11.81 -1.15
CA THR A 665 -4.52 -12.57 -1.28
C THR A 665 -3.75 -12.65 0.05
N MET A 666 -3.66 -11.55 0.79
CA MET A 666 -2.95 -11.50 2.08
C MET A 666 -3.79 -12.08 3.21
N ASN A 667 -5.12 -11.98 3.13
CA ASN A 667 -6.03 -12.64 4.07
C ASN A 667 -5.97 -14.17 3.93
N GLU A 668 -6.06 -14.68 2.69
CA GLU A 668 -5.90 -16.09 2.33
C GLU A 668 -4.51 -16.63 2.73
N TYR A 669 -3.45 -15.82 2.65
CA TYR A 669 -2.12 -16.19 3.12
C TYR A 669 -2.04 -16.34 4.65
N ILE A 670 -2.55 -15.34 5.39
CA ILE A 670 -2.49 -15.31 6.85
C ILE A 670 -3.36 -16.42 7.48
N GLU A 671 -4.48 -16.79 6.84
CA GLU A 671 -5.28 -17.96 7.25
C GLU A 671 -4.52 -19.30 7.14
N GLN A 672 -3.54 -19.41 6.23
CA GLN A 672 -2.67 -20.59 6.11
C GLN A 672 -1.45 -20.57 7.07
N ARG A 673 -1.30 -19.54 7.91
CA ARG A 673 -0.17 -19.37 8.85
C ARG A 673 -0.58 -19.62 10.31
N LYS A 674 0.32 -20.23 11.08
CA LYS A 674 0.08 -20.51 12.51
C LYS A 674 -0.17 -19.20 13.30
N PRO A 675 -1.05 -19.22 14.32
CA PRO A 675 -1.74 -20.37 14.89
C PRO A 675 -3.11 -20.68 14.26
N CYS A 676 -3.35 -20.32 12.98
CA CYS A 676 -4.60 -20.65 12.25
C CYS A 676 -5.86 -20.02 12.89
N ASP A 677 -5.71 -18.91 13.61
CA ASP A 677 -6.74 -18.26 14.43
C ASP A 677 -7.40 -17.05 13.76
N THR A 678 -7.19 -16.88 12.46
CA THR A 678 -7.82 -15.88 11.59
C THR A 678 -8.68 -16.57 10.54
N MET A 679 -9.69 -15.86 10.02
CA MET A 679 -10.47 -16.32 8.87
C MET A 679 -10.92 -15.16 7.98
N LYS A 680 -11.03 -15.43 6.68
CA LYS A 680 -11.75 -14.59 5.73
C LYS A 680 -13.26 -14.70 5.94
N VAL A 681 -13.99 -13.59 5.93
CA VAL A 681 -15.46 -13.57 5.91
C VAL A 681 -15.99 -12.74 4.74
N GLY A 682 -17.11 -13.18 4.17
CA GLY A 682 -17.75 -12.57 3.02
C GLY A 682 -17.02 -12.76 1.69
N GLY A 683 -17.64 -12.25 0.62
CA GLY A 683 -16.99 -12.07 -0.67
C GLY A 683 -16.01 -10.89 -0.67
N ASN A 684 -15.27 -10.74 -1.78
CA ASN A 684 -14.46 -9.54 -1.99
C ASN A 684 -15.38 -8.33 -2.27
N LEU A 685 -15.07 -7.17 -1.67
CA LEU A 685 -15.88 -5.95 -1.73
C LEU A 685 -15.70 -5.15 -3.03
N ASP A 686 -14.63 -5.42 -3.76
CA ASP A 686 -14.32 -4.86 -5.07
C ASP A 686 -13.54 -5.87 -5.93
N SER A 687 -13.27 -5.52 -7.18
CA SER A 687 -12.43 -6.27 -8.10
C SER A 687 -11.22 -5.43 -8.49
N LYS A 688 -10.04 -5.93 -8.13
CA LYS A 688 -8.71 -5.31 -8.27
C LYS A 688 -7.72 -6.32 -8.83
N GLY A 689 -6.54 -5.84 -9.17
CA GLY A 689 -5.39 -6.72 -9.41
C GLY A 689 -4.07 -6.04 -9.09
N TYR A 690 -3.04 -6.86 -8.87
CA TYR A 690 -1.66 -6.43 -8.93
C TYR A 690 -1.19 -6.41 -10.38
N GLY A 691 -0.57 -5.30 -10.80
CA GLY A 691 0.09 -5.16 -12.09
C GLY A 691 1.55 -4.79 -11.88
N ILE A 692 2.39 -5.15 -12.85
CA ILE A 692 3.80 -4.73 -12.86
C ILE A 692 3.84 -3.30 -13.39
N ALA A 693 4.51 -2.41 -12.66
CA ALA A 693 4.57 -1.00 -13.01
C ALA A 693 5.90 -0.65 -13.68
N THR A 694 5.83 0.28 -14.63
CA THR A 694 6.96 0.83 -15.38
C THR A 694 6.87 2.36 -15.42
N PRO A 695 7.99 3.09 -15.55
CA PRO A 695 7.98 4.51 -15.84
C PRO A 695 7.16 4.78 -17.11
N LYS A 696 6.40 5.88 -17.11
CA LYS A 696 5.42 6.18 -18.16
C LYS A 696 6.10 6.32 -19.53
N GLY A 697 5.66 5.55 -20.52
CA GLY A 697 6.29 5.47 -21.84
C GLY A 697 7.55 4.61 -21.92
N SER A 698 7.88 3.82 -20.89
CA SER A 698 9.05 2.93 -20.91
C SER A 698 8.94 1.83 -21.98
N ALA A 699 10.03 1.61 -22.73
CA ALA A 699 10.14 0.56 -23.73
C ALA A 699 9.90 -0.86 -23.16
N LEU A 700 10.16 -1.08 -21.87
CA LEU A 700 9.93 -2.36 -21.20
C LEU A 700 8.43 -2.70 -21.05
N ARG A 701 7.52 -1.72 -21.11
CA ARG A 701 6.08 -1.93 -20.87
C ARG A 701 5.51 -3.04 -21.76
N ASN A 702 5.78 -2.98 -23.06
CA ASN A 702 5.19 -3.91 -24.04
C ASN A 702 5.77 -5.34 -23.91
N PRO A 703 7.11 -5.55 -23.86
CA PRO A 703 7.68 -6.87 -23.59
C PRO A 703 7.23 -7.48 -22.25
N VAL A 704 7.23 -6.71 -21.16
CA VAL A 704 6.78 -7.21 -19.84
C VAL A 704 5.29 -7.56 -19.87
N ASN A 705 4.46 -6.76 -20.52
CA ASN A 705 3.02 -7.04 -20.66
C ASN A 705 2.75 -8.34 -21.46
N LEU A 706 3.51 -8.58 -22.53
CA LEU A 706 3.42 -9.83 -23.30
C LEU A 706 3.96 -11.03 -22.50
N ALA A 707 5.02 -10.85 -21.72
CA ALA A 707 5.54 -11.89 -20.83
C ALA A 707 4.51 -12.29 -19.75
N VAL A 708 3.86 -11.32 -19.10
CA VAL A 708 2.80 -11.59 -18.09
C VAL A 708 1.64 -12.39 -18.70
N LEU A 709 1.17 -12.04 -19.90
CA LEU A 709 0.12 -12.79 -20.59
C LEU A 709 0.55 -14.22 -20.90
N LYS A 710 1.77 -14.42 -21.41
CA LYS A 710 2.33 -15.75 -21.70
C LYS A 710 2.48 -16.61 -20.43
N LEU A 711 2.92 -16.02 -19.31
CA LEU A 711 3.01 -16.71 -18.02
C LEU A 711 1.64 -17.12 -17.47
N ASN A 712 0.60 -16.35 -17.78
CA ASN A 712 -0.79 -16.67 -17.45
C ASN A 712 -1.34 -17.82 -18.32
N GLU A 713 -1.17 -17.74 -19.64
CA GLU A 713 -1.57 -18.79 -20.59
C GLU A 713 -0.89 -20.15 -20.35
N GLN A 714 0.35 -20.12 -19.83
CA GLN A 714 1.09 -21.33 -19.43
C GLN A 714 0.73 -21.86 -18.03
N GLY A 715 -0.19 -21.20 -17.29
CA GLY A 715 -0.54 -21.57 -15.93
C GLY A 715 0.60 -21.42 -14.91
N LEU A 716 1.69 -20.73 -15.25
CA LEU A 716 2.84 -20.58 -14.35
C LEU A 716 2.50 -19.66 -13.17
N LEU A 717 1.67 -18.64 -13.39
CA LEU A 717 1.22 -17.74 -12.32
C LEU A 717 0.42 -18.49 -11.24
N ASP A 718 -0.45 -19.44 -11.63
CA ASP A 718 -1.20 -20.29 -10.72
C ASP A 718 -0.30 -21.31 -10.01
N LYS A 719 0.65 -21.91 -10.73
CA LYS A 719 1.66 -22.81 -10.14
C LYS A 719 2.50 -22.09 -9.09
N LEU A 720 2.89 -20.84 -9.34
CA LEU A 720 3.58 -19.98 -8.38
C LEU A 720 2.65 -19.60 -7.20
N LYS A 721 1.37 -19.31 -7.45
CA LYS A 721 0.40 -19.02 -6.36
C LYS A 721 0.27 -20.21 -5.43
N ASN A 722 0.03 -21.41 -5.97
CA ASN A 722 -0.11 -22.63 -5.17
C ASN A 722 1.14 -22.91 -4.33
N LYS A 723 2.33 -22.79 -4.94
CA LYS A 723 3.63 -22.96 -4.27
C LYS A 723 3.84 -22.02 -3.07
N TRP A 724 3.41 -20.76 -3.17
CA TRP A 724 3.68 -19.76 -2.13
C TRP A 724 2.54 -19.58 -1.11
N TRP A 725 1.30 -19.98 -1.43
CA TRP A 725 0.15 -19.91 -0.53
C TRP A 725 -0.22 -21.27 0.11
N TYR A 726 -0.27 -22.35 -0.67
CA TYR A 726 -0.85 -23.64 -0.23
C TYR A 726 0.22 -24.70 0.05
N ASP A 727 1.19 -24.92 -0.85
CA ASP A 727 2.26 -25.92 -0.67
C ASP A 727 3.19 -25.56 0.51
N LYS A 728 3.33 -24.25 0.79
CA LYS A 728 4.04 -23.69 1.96
C LYS A 728 3.10 -23.34 3.13
N GLY A 729 1.85 -23.80 3.10
CA GLY A 729 0.87 -23.62 4.17
C GLY A 729 1.25 -24.39 5.45
N GLU A 730 1.14 -23.74 6.60
CA GLU A 730 1.44 -24.34 7.91
C GLU A 730 0.19 -24.85 8.65
N CYS A 731 -0.96 -24.30 8.28
CA CYS A 731 -2.28 -24.78 8.63
C CYS A 731 -2.70 -25.79 7.56
N GLY A 732 -2.87 -27.06 7.93
CA GLY A 732 -3.30 -28.08 6.97
C GLY A 732 -4.65 -27.72 6.33
N SER A 733 -4.74 -27.84 5.01
CA SER A 733 -6.03 -27.77 4.30
C SER A 733 -6.86 -29.01 4.66
N GLY A 734 -8.06 -28.77 5.18
CA GLY A 734 -8.83 -29.78 5.90
C GLY A 734 -8.47 -29.81 7.39
N GLY A 735 -9.48 -29.83 8.26
CA GLY A 735 -9.25 -29.79 9.70
C GLY A 735 -8.53 -31.04 10.20
N GLY A 736 -7.43 -30.88 10.95
CA GLY A 736 -6.70 -31.96 11.63
C GLY A 736 -7.48 -32.72 12.70
N ASP A 737 -8.78 -32.43 12.86
CA ASP A 737 -9.77 -33.30 13.50
C ASP A 737 -10.12 -34.53 12.60
N SER A 738 -9.63 -34.61 11.35
CA SER A 738 -9.82 -35.74 10.42
C SER A 738 -9.00 -37.01 10.76
N LYS A 739 -8.81 -37.25 12.06
CA LYS A 739 -8.71 -38.60 12.63
C LYS A 739 -9.82 -38.67 13.66
N ASP A 740 -10.83 -39.50 13.38
CA ASP A 740 -12.05 -39.62 14.17
C ASP A 740 -11.79 -39.94 15.64
N LYS A 741 -11.60 -38.88 16.43
CA LYS A 741 -11.82 -38.91 17.87
C LYS A 741 -13.32 -38.93 18.04
N THR A 742 -13.86 -40.14 18.14
CA THR A 742 -15.22 -40.41 18.64
C THR A 742 -15.40 -39.59 19.92
N SER A 743 -16.13 -38.49 19.79
CA SER A 743 -16.04 -37.40 20.76
C SER A 743 -16.82 -37.77 22.00
N ALA A 744 -16.10 -38.29 23.00
CA ALA A 744 -16.66 -38.75 24.25
C ALA A 744 -17.49 -37.64 24.90
N LEU A 745 -18.73 -37.99 25.28
CA LEU A 745 -19.69 -37.02 25.79
C LEU A 745 -19.12 -36.32 27.03
N SER A 746 -18.90 -35.01 26.92
CA SER A 746 -18.39 -34.22 28.05
C SER A 746 -19.47 -34.09 29.12
N LEU A 747 -19.07 -34.14 30.40
CA LEU A 747 -19.95 -33.80 31.52
C LEU A 747 -20.61 -32.42 31.33
N SER A 748 -19.92 -31.48 30.66
CA SER A 748 -20.48 -30.15 30.36
C SER A 748 -21.72 -30.18 29.45
N ASN A 749 -21.89 -31.21 28.61
CA ASN A 749 -23.05 -31.36 27.72
C ASN A 749 -24.27 -31.96 28.45
N VAL A 750 -24.07 -32.57 29.63
CA VAL A 750 -25.12 -33.26 30.42
C VAL A 750 -25.40 -32.56 31.75
N ALA A 751 -24.61 -31.55 32.12
CA ALA A 751 -24.66 -30.86 33.42
C ALA A 751 -26.06 -30.36 33.82
N GLY A 752 -26.85 -29.85 32.87
CA GLY A 752 -28.22 -29.37 33.14
C GLY A 752 -29.17 -30.47 33.64
N VAL A 753 -28.98 -31.73 33.22
CA VAL A 753 -29.78 -32.87 33.70
C VAL A 753 -29.52 -33.13 35.18
N PHE A 754 -28.26 -33.03 35.63
CA PHE A 754 -27.91 -33.12 37.05
C PHE A 754 -28.46 -31.96 37.87
N TYR A 755 -28.47 -30.73 37.33
CA TYR A 755 -29.09 -29.58 38.01
C TYR A 755 -30.60 -29.75 38.18
N ILE A 756 -31.30 -30.28 37.18
CA ILE A 756 -32.75 -30.60 37.29
C ILE A 756 -32.99 -31.68 38.34
N LEU A 757 -32.17 -32.74 38.37
CA LEU A 757 -32.29 -33.82 39.38
C LEU A 757 -32.12 -33.28 40.81
N ILE A 758 -31.08 -32.47 41.06
CA ILE A 758 -30.81 -31.88 42.38
C ILE A 758 -31.94 -30.90 42.77
N GLY A 759 -32.39 -30.07 41.84
CA GLY A 759 -33.51 -29.15 42.05
C GLY A 759 -34.83 -29.88 42.38
N GLY A 760 -35.13 -30.97 41.67
CA GLY A 760 -36.30 -31.80 41.92
C GLY A 760 -36.29 -32.47 43.28
N LEU A 761 -35.14 -33.03 43.71
CA LEU A 761 -34.97 -33.61 45.04
C LEU A 761 -35.13 -32.55 46.15
N GLY A 762 -34.56 -31.36 45.96
CA GLY A 762 -34.73 -30.23 46.89
C GLY A 762 -36.18 -29.76 46.99
N LEU A 763 -36.88 -29.67 45.86
CA LEU A 763 -38.31 -29.30 45.83
C LEU A 763 -39.19 -30.37 46.50
N ALA A 764 -38.93 -31.66 46.25
CA ALA A 764 -39.67 -32.75 46.89
C ALA A 764 -39.49 -32.74 48.42
N MET A 765 -38.26 -32.53 48.91
CA MET A 765 -37.99 -32.36 50.35
C MET A 765 -38.71 -31.14 50.93
N LEU A 766 -38.73 -30.01 50.21
CA LEU A 766 -39.44 -28.79 50.63
C LEU A 766 -40.96 -29.02 50.71
N VAL A 767 -41.57 -29.69 49.73
CA VAL A 767 -43.00 -30.03 49.74
C VAL A 767 -43.32 -30.95 50.91
N ALA A 768 -42.54 -32.02 51.12
CA ALA A 768 -42.74 -32.93 52.26
C ALA A 768 -42.63 -32.22 53.63
N LEU A 769 -41.69 -31.26 53.77
CA LEU A 769 -41.58 -30.41 54.97
C LEU A 769 -42.80 -29.50 55.14
N ILE A 770 -43.33 -28.91 54.07
CA ILE A 770 -44.54 -28.08 54.10
C ILE A 770 -45.77 -28.91 54.45
N GLU A 771 -45.96 -30.09 53.86
CA GLU A 771 -47.03 -31.03 54.18
C GLU A 771 -46.98 -31.48 55.64
N PHE A 772 -45.79 -31.87 56.13
CA PHE A 772 -45.60 -32.23 57.53
C PHE A 772 -45.95 -31.07 58.47
N CYS A 773 -45.50 -29.84 58.16
CA CYS A 773 -45.83 -28.65 58.94
C CYS A 773 -47.33 -28.31 58.89
N TYR A 774 -47.98 -28.49 57.74
CA TYR A 774 -49.41 -28.23 57.56
C TYR A 774 -50.27 -29.25 58.30
N LYS A 775 -49.98 -30.55 58.14
CA LYS A 775 -50.67 -31.63 58.86
C LYS A 775 -50.46 -31.53 60.36
N SER A 776 -49.23 -31.31 60.82
CA SER A 776 -48.90 -31.08 62.24
C SER A 776 -49.65 -29.88 62.84
N ARG A 777 -49.77 -28.76 62.11
CA ARG A 777 -50.59 -27.61 62.52
C ARG A 777 -52.10 -27.90 62.49
N SER A 778 -52.58 -28.70 61.55
CA SER A 778 -53.98 -29.12 61.46
C SER A 778 -54.36 -30.02 62.65
N GLU A 779 -53.56 -31.05 62.94
CA GLU A 779 -53.79 -31.96 64.06
C GLU A 779 -53.58 -31.25 65.41
N SER A 780 -52.63 -30.31 65.52
CA SER A 780 -52.50 -29.43 66.70
C SER A 780 -53.75 -28.55 66.93
N LYS A 781 -54.43 -28.09 65.87
CA LYS A 781 -55.72 -27.40 66.00
C LYS A 781 -56.82 -28.38 66.42
N ARG A 782 -56.84 -29.59 65.86
CA ARG A 782 -57.84 -30.64 66.19
C ARG A 782 -57.73 -31.09 67.65
N MET A 783 -56.52 -31.25 68.18
CA MET A 783 -56.28 -31.54 69.60
C MET A 783 -56.68 -30.37 70.52
N LYS A 784 -56.42 -29.11 70.12
CA LYS A 784 -56.90 -27.94 70.88
C LYS A 784 -58.42 -27.82 70.90
N GLY A 785 -59.13 -28.34 69.90
CA GLY A 785 -60.59 -28.43 69.87
C GLY A 785 -61.19 -29.45 70.84
N PHE A 786 -60.41 -30.39 71.37
CA PHE A 786 -60.91 -31.46 72.25
C PHE A 786 -60.77 -31.15 73.76
N CYS A 787 -60.15 -30.03 74.12
CA CYS A 787 -59.84 -29.68 75.51
C CYS A 787 -60.88 -28.71 76.12
N LEU A 788 -62.18 -29.06 76.04
CA LEU A 788 -63.28 -28.20 76.52
C LEU A 788 -64.49 -28.95 77.13
N ILE A 789 -64.28 -30.13 77.74
CA ILE A 789 -65.24 -30.79 78.64
C ILE A 789 -64.48 -31.19 79.93
N PRO A 790 -65.06 -31.01 81.15
CA PRO A 790 -64.27 -30.97 82.38
C PRO A 790 -63.97 -32.32 83.06
N GLN A 791 -62.97 -32.24 83.93
CA GLN A 791 -62.38 -33.24 84.82
C GLN A 791 -63.37 -34.04 85.70
N GLN A 792 -63.50 -35.35 85.45
CA GLN A 792 -63.90 -36.38 86.43
C GLN A 792 -63.43 -37.80 85.99
N SER A 793 -63.58 -38.79 86.89
CA SER A 793 -63.31 -40.24 86.69
C SER A 793 -61.92 -40.69 86.19
N ILE A 794 -60.83 -40.31 86.88
CA ILE A 794 -59.52 -41.00 86.79
C ILE A 794 -59.05 -41.46 88.19
N ASN A 795 -59.88 -42.24 88.90
CA ASN A 795 -59.57 -42.69 90.26
C ASN A 795 -59.97 -44.14 90.61
N GLU A 796 -60.57 -44.91 89.70
CA GLU A 796 -61.03 -46.29 89.97
C GLU A 796 -60.24 -47.39 89.24
N ALA A 797 -59.44 -47.04 88.22
CA ALA A 797 -58.65 -48.01 87.45
C ALA A 797 -57.28 -48.38 88.08
N ILE A 798 -56.94 -47.85 89.27
CA ILE A 798 -55.67 -48.13 89.97
C ILE A 798 -55.93 -48.89 91.29
N ARG A 799 -56.68 -50.00 91.21
CA ARG A 799 -56.82 -50.99 92.29
C ARG A 799 -57.26 -52.35 91.72
N THR A 800 -56.48 -53.38 92.01
CA THR A 800 -56.53 -54.81 91.58
C THR A 800 -55.76 -55.16 90.29
N SER A 801 -55.02 -56.28 90.21
CA SER A 801 -54.11 -56.95 91.17
C SER A 801 -53.44 -58.16 90.49
N THR A 802 -52.22 -58.50 90.94
CA THR A 802 -51.64 -59.87 90.94
C THR A 802 -51.57 -60.70 89.64
N LEU A 803 -50.31 -60.93 89.21
CA LEU A 803 -49.76 -62.17 88.61
C LEU A 803 -50.31 -63.48 89.26
N PRO A 804 -50.22 -64.70 88.66
CA PRO A 804 -49.05 -65.15 87.86
C PRO A 804 -49.21 -66.24 86.74
N ARG A 805 -48.17 -66.33 85.89
CA ARG A 805 -47.42 -67.55 85.44
C ARG A 805 -48.16 -68.83 84.97
N ASN A 806 -47.91 -69.24 83.71
CA ASN A 806 -47.44 -70.57 83.23
C ASN A 806 -47.46 -70.64 81.68
N SER A 807 -46.97 -71.69 80.97
CA SER A 807 -45.64 -72.36 80.99
C SER A 807 -45.50 -73.32 79.78
N GLY A 808 -44.26 -73.63 79.34
CA GLY A 808 -43.92 -74.58 78.24
C GLY A 808 -43.04 -73.92 77.16
N ALA A 809 -41.82 -74.37 76.77
CA ALA A 809 -41.07 -75.63 76.90
C ALA A 809 -41.76 -76.85 76.25
N GLY A 810 -41.16 -77.62 75.33
CA GLY A 810 -39.87 -77.56 74.57
C GLY A 810 -40.03 -78.39 73.27
N THR A 811 -39.06 -79.01 72.58
CA THR A 811 -37.57 -79.10 72.53
C THR A 811 -37.23 -79.91 71.24
N SER A 812 -36.06 -79.96 70.59
CA SER A 812 -34.69 -79.41 70.76
C SER A 812 -34.23 -78.77 69.41
N GLY A 813 -33.05 -78.89 68.78
CA GLY A 813 -31.71 -79.50 68.98
C GLY A 813 -31.07 -79.87 67.63
N GLY A 814 -29.77 -79.71 67.35
CA GLY A 814 -28.70 -79.00 68.08
C GLY A 814 -27.30 -79.15 67.42
N GLY A 815 -26.41 -78.17 67.63
CA GLY A 815 -24.98 -78.18 67.24
C GLY A 815 -24.66 -77.86 65.77
N SER A 816 -23.46 -77.36 65.41
CA SER A 816 -22.37 -76.75 66.20
C SER A 816 -21.42 -75.97 65.26
N GLY A 817 -20.91 -74.80 65.64
CA GLY A 817 -19.99 -74.02 64.79
C GLY A 817 -19.57 -72.64 65.32
N GLU A 818 -18.35 -72.58 65.87
CA GLU A 818 -17.40 -71.47 66.00
C GLU A 818 -17.75 -70.07 66.59
N ASN A 819 -16.94 -69.74 67.60
CA ASN A 819 -16.52 -68.46 68.18
C ASN A 819 -16.24 -67.32 67.16
N GLY A 820 -16.13 -66.03 67.52
CA GLY A 820 -16.24 -65.31 68.80
C GLY A 820 -15.93 -63.81 68.61
N ARG A 821 -16.72 -62.87 69.15
CA ARG A 821 -16.59 -62.19 70.46
C ARG A 821 -15.51 -61.07 70.53
N VAL A 822 -15.96 -59.83 70.67
CA VAL A 822 -15.20 -58.63 71.11
C VAL A 822 -15.91 -58.00 72.32
N VAL A 823 -15.21 -57.23 73.17
CA VAL A 823 -15.66 -56.81 74.52
C VAL A 823 -15.56 -55.27 74.72
N SER A 824 -16.34 -54.76 75.67
CA SER A 824 -16.69 -53.35 75.96
C SER A 824 -15.69 -52.55 76.84
N HIS A 825 -16.16 -51.39 77.37
CA HIS A 825 -15.63 -50.46 78.43
C HIS A 825 -15.14 -49.08 77.88
N ASP A 826 -15.45 -47.90 78.47
CA ASP A 826 -16.36 -47.57 79.61
C ASP A 826 -16.87 -46.09 79.62
N PHE A 827 -17.68 -45.72 80.63
CA PHE A 827 -18.29 -44.39 80.98
C PHE A 827 -17.29 -43.37 81.65
N PRO A 828 -17.60 -42.09 82.08
CA PRO A 828 -18.88 -41.58 82.64
C PRO A 828 -19.35 -40.07 82.53
N LYS A 829 -20.70 -39.90 82.54
CA LYS A 829 -21.57 -38.95 83.32
C LYS A 829 -21.36 -37.40 83.45
N SER A 830 -22.41 -36.65 83.07
CA SER A 830 -23.04 -35.45 83.75
C SER A 830 -22.24 -34.13 83.94
N MET A 831 -22.79 -32.91 84.14
CA MET A 831 -24.10 -32.43 84.64
C MET A 831 -24.39 -30.94 84.23
N GLN A 832 -25.52 -30.33 84.69
CA GLN A 832 -25.81 -28.87 84.87
C GLN A 832 -26.36 -27.96 83.72
N SER A 833 -27.71 -27.97 83.57
CA SER A 833 -28.67 -26.84 83.82
C SER A 833 -28.46 -25.35 83.39
N ILE A 834 -29.49 -24.80 82.68
CA ILE A 834 -30.16 -23.47 82.89
C ILE A 834 -29.39 -22.18 82.44
N PRO A 835 -30.00 -21.02 82.05
CA PRO A 835 -31.43 -20.64 81.86
C PRO A 835 -31.83 -20.15 80.43
N CYS A 836 -33.08 -19.72 80.25
CA CYS A 836 -33.55 -18.88 79.14
C CYS A 836 -33.89 -17.45 79.62
N MET A 837 -33.66 -16.40 78.79
CA MET A 837 -34.17 -15.00 78.82
C MET A 837 -33.28 -14.16 77.86
N SER A 838 -33.66 -13.04 77.23
CA SER A 838 -34.97 -12.41 76.96
C SER A 838 -34.85 -11.43 75.76
N HIS A 839 -35.74 -10.44 75.64
CA HIS A 839 -35.97 -9.63 74.42
C HIS A 839 -34.98 -8.45 74.18
N SER A 840 -34.68 -8.22 72.90
CA SER A 840 -34.65 -6.91 72.19
C SER A 840 -33.44 -5.94 72.22
N SER A 841 -33.34 -5.21 71.09
CA SER A 841 -32.66 -3.93 70.83
C SER A 841 -31.13 -3.89 70.68
N GLY A 842 -30.64 -2.97 69.83
CA GLY A 842 -29.21 -2.60 69.73
C GLY A 842 -28.51 -2.88 68.39
N MET A 843 -28.74 -2.05 67.37
CA MET A 843 -27.71 -1.78 66.34
C MET A 843 -26.68 -0.80 66.96
N PRO A 844 -25.37 -0.89 66.64
CA PRO A 844 -24.87 -0.15 65.47
C PRO A 844 -23.68 -0.79 64.72
N LEU A 845 -23.12 0.01 63.79
CA LEU A 845 -21.92 -0.17 62.96
C LEU A 845 -20.67 -0.68 63.72
N GLY A 846 -19.64 -1.26 63.07
CA GLY A 846 -19.45 -1.60 61.65
C GLY A 846 -17.95 -1.62 61.23
N ALA A 847 -17.62 -2.27 60.09
CA ALA A 847 -16.26 -2.52 59.56
C ALA A 847 -15.34 -3.38 60.48
N THR A 848 -14.28 -4.06 60.04
CA THR A 848 -13.69 -4.43 58.73
C THR A 848 -13.62 -5.98 58.67
N GLY A 849 -13.42 -6.72 57.57
CA GLY A 849 -12.94 -6.39 56.22
C GLY A 849 -11.88 -7.41 55.80
N LEU A 850 -12.29 -8.47 55.09
CA LEU A 850 -11.48 -9.34 54.23
C LEU A 850 -12.41 -10.09 53.26
#